data_AF-A0A2N2KZU1-F1
#
_entry.id   AF-A0A2N2KZU1-F1
#
_cell.length_a   1.000
_cell.length_b   1.000
_cell.length_c   1.000
_cell.angle_alpha   90.00
_cell.angle_beta   90.00
_cell.angle_gamma   90.00
#
_symmetry.space_group_name_H-M   'P 1'
#
loop_
_entity.id
_entity.type
_entity.pdbx_description
1 polymer ?
#
loop_
_entity_poly.entity_id
_entity_poly.type
_entity_poly.pdbx_seq_one_letter_code
_entity_poly.pdbx_strand_id
1 'polypeptide(L)'
;MRKALWFLLIIAWVSLINAVIIQIGDDQFENQGLPWNVTARYSYVQQIYPSGSIGVGGSISSIAFQYNLVSNVFFDGNRSLTVYMGHTDQEALTDWIPVSELTEVFSGDISIEDFSVGIPGQGWFTLNLPEPFYYDLNHNLVIAIDENSSGYGNTADDFFCTPVTMNRALRYNSMSINPDPASPPTTNLNNIAYLANLRLDISGEFYQPHNPLPVDLAEGIELSPSFSWDSDAQVFDLLLGTSPASLSPVAQSITQHQWTVSNPLEAGTQYYWQVVAHREGNDYASPVWSFFTAGGSLSAPRNLTGQFTGNSVLLTWEAPPTGNAAGYEIYRDGSFLADRVNRSYRDYALTSNTTYSYSVRAVSADQEYSPFTAPCLVNVGTVETDLTLREDFESYPAFSQEIGDWLNHDLDYALTWSWDSYNFPGEGTALGWITFAPEQVLPPLSSVSPYDGSSMLCSISSTAPPSNDLLISKPIYLGSNPVLSFKARSHTIAYGLERLRVLISTGSTDPADFSLLSPAPYLQIPAIWTGYSYDLSAYQNSVVRLAFNAVSWDAFALYLDLIEIRSQGGSTTDDALVPAADYLVYPNPSRGDFIVQSPNRSKFDLELFDVRGRLILSRDRLDRFDSRQSDLRLANGLYLLRVRDELGNSTSSKLIILK
;
A
#
# COMPACT_ATOMS: atom_id res chain seq x y z
N MET A 1 32.85 -28.54 26.76
CA MET A 1 32.95 -28.69 25.29
C MET A 1 31.59 -29.06 24.73
N ARG A 2 30.86 -28.12 24.14
CA ARG A 2 30.02 -28.28 22.94
C ARG A 2 29.35 -26.92 22.64
N LYS A 3 29.59 -26.45 21.42
CA LYS A 3 29.29 -25.13 20.87
C LYS A 3 27.78 -24.99 20.62
N ALA A 4 27.17 -23.87 20.98
CA ALA A 4 25.83 -23.50 20.54
C ALA A 4 25.95 -22.75 19.20
N LEU A 5 25.44 -23.35 18.14
CA LEU A 5 25.26 -22.74 16.82
C LEU A 5 24.09 -21.77 16.90
N TRP A 6 24.32 -20.50 16.62
CA TRP A 6 23.27 -19.54 16.31
C TRP A 6 22.88 -19.71 14.83
N PHE A 7 21.63 -20.05 14.56
CA PHE A 7 21.06 -19.97 13.21
C PHE A 7 20.65 -18.50 12.97
N LEU A 8 21.47 -17.79 12.20
CA LEU A 8 21.11 -16.52 11.57
C LEU A 8 20.33 -16.89 10.29
N LEU A 9 19.07 -16.46 10.21
CA LEU A 9 18.27 -16.61 9.00
C LEU A 9 18.78 -15.59 7.98
N ILE A 10 19.79 -15.98 7.20
CA ILE A 10 20.21 -15.25 6.01
C ILE A 10 19.14 -15.54 4.96
N ILE A 11 18.23 -14.58 4.73
CA ILE A 11 17.47 -14.54 3.48
C ILE A 11 18.47 -14.09 2.42
N ALA A 12 19.18 -15.06 1.83
CA ALA A 12 19.90 -14.85 0.59
C ALA A 12 18.83 -14.70 -0.49
N TRP A 13 18.54 -13.45 -0.87
CA TRP A 13 18.00 -13.18 -2.19
C TRP A 13 19.09 -13.56 -3.19
N VAL A 14 19.09 -14.83 -3.59
CA VAL A 14 19.74 -15.21 -4.84
C VAL A 14 18.87 -14.56 -5.92
N SER A 15 19.36 -13.49 -6.54
CA SER A 15 18.85 -13.08 -7.84
C SER A 15 18.96 -14.29 -8.75
N LEU A 16 17.82 -14.94 -9.00
CA LEU A 16 17.72 -15.93 -10.06
C LEU A 16 17.86 -15.13 -11.35
N ILE A 17 19.08 -15.09 -11.89
CA ILE A 17 19.36 -14.60 -13.23
C ILE A 17 18.57 -15.52 -14.16
N ASN A 18 17.43 -15.05 -14.66
CA ASN A 18 16.66 -15.78 -15.64
C ASN A 18 17.11 -15.29 -17.02
N ALA A 19 17.57 -16.24 -17.84
CA ALA A 19 17.66 -16.07 -19.28
C ALA A 19 16.33 -15.48 -19.82
N VAL A 20 16.43 -14.43 -20.62
CA VAL A 20 15.28 -13.78 -21.28
C VAL A 20 15.29 -14.18 -22.75
N ILE A 21 14.14 -14.63 -23.27
CA ILE A 21 13.96 -14.88 -24.69
C ILE A 21 13.49 -13.57 -25.35
N ILE A 22 14.32 -12.98 -26.19
CA ILE A 22 13.97 -11.83 -27.02
C ILE A 22 13.61 -12.33 -28.42
N GLN A 23 12.47 -11.91 -28.97
CA GLN A 23 12.07 -12.22 -30.34
C GLN A 23 12.05 -10.96 -31.20
N ILE A 24 12.68 -11.03 -32.37
CA ILE A 24 12.73 -9.96 -33.37
C ILE A 24 12.11 -10.49 -34.66
N GLY A 25 11.00 -9.87 -35.06
CA GLY A 25 10.20 -10.33 -36.19
C GLY A 25 9.27 -11.49 -35.87
N ASP A 26 8.11 -11.49 -36.52
CA ASP A 26 7.06 -12.50 -36.39
C ASP A 26 6.24 -12.70 -37.68
N ASP A 27 6.49 -11.90 -38.72
CA ASP A 27 5.85 -12.03 -40.01
C ASP A 27 6.26 -13.34 -40.71
N GLN A 28 5.44 -13.79 -41.66
CA GLN A 28 5.59 -15.09 -42.32
C GLN A 28 6.00 -14.94 -43.80
N PHE A 29 6.89 -13.99 -44.13
CA PHE A 29 7.39 -13.87 -45.50
C PHE A 29 8.46 -14.91 -45.78
N GLU A 30 8.29 -15.62 -46.88
CA GLU A 30 9.24 -16.60 -47.41
C GLU A 30 9.93 -16.06 -48.67
N ASN A 31 10.81 -16.86 -49.25
CA ASN A 31 11.62 -16.65 -50.44
C ASN A 31 12.60 -15.48 -50.34
N GLN A 32 13.07 -15.21 -49.11
CA GLN A 32 14.06 -14.15 -48.87
C GLN A 32 15.49 -14.67 -48.84
N GLY A 33 15.70 -16.00 -48.75
CA GLY A 33 17.03 -16.62 -48.71
C GLY A 33 17.87 -16.14 -47.53
N LEU A 34 17.20 -16.01 -46.38
CA LEU A 34 17.74 -15.70 -45.05
C LEU A 34 17.33 -16.84 -44.11
N PRO A 35 18.02 -17.06 -42.96
CA PRO A 35 19.24 -16.38 -42.54
C PRO A 35 20.49 -16.91 -43.27
N TRP A 36 20.36 -18.00 -44.02
CA TRP A 36 21.21 -18.37 -45.14
C TRP A 36 20.33 -18.84 -46.30
N ASN A 37 20.88 -19.03 -47.50
CA ASN A 37 20.06 -19.42 -48.64
C ASN A 37 19.96 -20.94 -48.76
N VAL A 38 18.83 -21.48 -48.31
CA VAL A 38 18.61 -22.93 -48.27
C VAL A 38 18.56 -23.63 -49.62
N THR A 39 18.46 -22.88 -50.72
CA THR A 39 18.42 -23.40 -52.09
C THR A 39 19.78 -23.40 -52.78
N ALA A 40 20.75 -22.65 -52.25
CA ALA A 40 22.09 -22.56 -52.79
C ALA A 40 22.93 -23.77 -52.37
N ARG A 41 24.05 -24.01 -53.07
CA ARG A 41 25.07 -24.96 -52.60
C ARG A 41 26.00 -24.35 -51.56
N TYR A 42 26.18 -23.04 -51.68
CA TYR A 42 27.02 -22.26 -50.80
C TYR A 42 26.39 -20.89 -50.66
N SER A 43 26.34 -20.38 -49.44
CA SER A 43 25.85 -19.03 -49.20
C SER A 43 26.52 -18.40 -48.01
N TYR A 44 26.85 -17.12 -48.16
CA TYR A 44 27.28 -16.27 -47.06
C TYR A 44 26.28 -15.13 -46.91
N VAL A 45 25.77 -14.93 -45.70
CA VAL A 45 24.77 -13.91 -45.38
C VAL A 45 25.19 -13.14 -44.13
N GLN A 46 25.03 -11.82 -44.15
CA GLN A 46 25.12 -10.96 -42.97
C GLN A 46 23.78 -10.28 -42.72
N GLN A 47 23.39 -10.15 -41.46
CA GLN A 47 22.20 -9.44 -41.01
C GLN A 47 22.50 -8.53 -39.83
N ILE A 48 21.94 -7.32 -39.84
CA ILE A 48 22.00 -6.35 -38.73
C ILE A 48 20.66 -6.34 -37.99
N TYR A 49 20.68 -6.71 -36.71
CA TYR A 49 19.56 -6.59 -35.79
C TYR A 49 19.71 -5.31 -34.94
N PRO A 50 18.76 -4.36 -35.02
CA PRO A 50 18.88 -3.09 -34.33
C PRO A 50 18.93 -3.23 -32.81
N SER A 51 19.77 -2.45 -32.14
CA SER A 51 19.89 -2.50 -30.68
C SER A 51 18.59 -2.20 -29.95
N GLY A 52 17.82 -1.23 -30.46
CA GLY A 52 16.49 -0.89 -29.93
C GLY A 52 15.46 -2.02 -30.06
N SER A 53 15.65 -2.99 -30.96
CA SER A 53 14.78 -4.17 -31.07
C SER A 53 15.18 -5.31 -30.11
N ILE A 54 16.42 -5.30 -29.62
CA ILE A 54 16.93 -6.26 -28.64
C ILE A 54 16.62 -5.78 -27.22
N GLY A 55 16.85 -4.49 -26.95
CA GLY A 55 16.41 -3.81 -25.72
C GLY A 55 17.17 -4.18 -24.43
N VAL A 56 18.08 -5.15 -24.46
CA VAL A 56 18.88 -5.59 -23.31
C VAL A 56 20.30 -6.02 -23.75
N GLY A 57 21.31 -5.72 -22.93
CA GLY A 57 22.68 -6.20 -23.08
C GLY A 57 22.97 -7.38 -22.15
N GLY A 58 23.92 -8.24 -22.49
CA GLY A 58 24.23 -9.44 -21.74
C GLY A 58 24.77 -10.58 -22.59
N SER A 59 24.90 -11.77 -21.99
CA SER A 59 25.47 -12.94 -22.65
C SER A 59 24.41 -13.74 -23.42
N ILE A 60 24.52 -13.80 -24.74
CA ILE A 60 23.69 -14.60 -25.64
C ILE A 60 24.20 -16.04 -25.61
N SER A 61 23.34 -16.99 -25.23
CA SER A 61 23.68 -18.41 -25.12
C SER A 61 23.15 -19.25 -26.28
N SER A 62 22.08 -18.79 -26.94
CA SER A 62 21.57 -19.40 -28.17
C SER A 62 20.92 -18.36 -29.07
N ILE A 63 20.96 -18.66 -30.37
CA ILE A 63 20.20 -17.94 -31.40
C ILE A 63 19.22 -18.93 -32.04
N ALA A 64 18.03 -18.48 -32.43
CA ALA A 64 17.09 -19.33 -33.13
C ALA A 64 16.37 -18.61 -34.28
N PHE A 65 16.10 -19.34 -35.35
CA PHE A 65 15.45 -18.84 -36.55
C PHE A 65 14.17 -19.61 -36.85
N GLN A 66 13.11 -18.90 -37.23
CA GLN A 66 11.83 -19.52 -37.50
C GLN A 66 11.80 -20.14 -38.90
N TYR A 67 11.57 -21.44 -39.02
CA TYR A 67 11.62 -22.18 -40.29
C TYR A 67 10.25 -22.66 -40.77
N ASN A 68 10.14 -22.85 -42.09
CA ASN A 68 9.12 -23.64 -42.76
C ASN A 68 9.79 -24.57 -43.79
N LEU A 69 9.99 -25.83 -43.41
CA LEU A 69 10.69 -26.81 -44.22
C LEU A 69 9.71 -27.91 -44.63
N VAL A 70 9.54 -28.09 -45.94
CA VAL A 70 8.58 -29.05 -46.51
C VAL A 70 9.27 -30.31 -47.03
N SER A 71 10.59 -30.28 -47.20
CA SER A 71 11.37 -31.39 -47.75
C SER A 71 11.95 -32.31 -46.68
N ASN A 72 12.21 -33.57 -47.06
CA ASN A 72 12.94 -34.55 -46.24
C ASN A 72 14.44 -34.60 -46.59
N VAL A 73 14.89 -33.76 -47.52
CA VAL A 73 16.25 -33.76 -48.09
C VAL A 73 17.04 -32.51 -47.70
N PHE A 74 16.54 -31.74 -46.73
CA PHE A 74 17.14 -30.49 -46.28
C PHE A 74 18.66 -30.61 -46.01
N PHE A 75 19.06 -31.64 -45.25
CA PHE A 75 20.45 -31.89 -44.87
C PHE A 75 21.35 -32.36 -46.03
N ASP A 76 20.82 -32.61 -47.23
CA ASP A 76 21.65 -32.92 -48.39
C ASP A 76 22.46 -31.69 -48.82
N GLY A 77 21.95 -30.47 -48.59
CA GLY A 77 22.61 -29.21 -48.94
C GLY A 77 22.60 -28.14 -47.85
N ASN A 78 22.11 -28.43 -46.65
CA ASN A 78 22.02 -27.46 -45.54
C ASN A 78 22.44 -28.13 -44.24
N ARG A 79 23.75 -28.28 -44.02
CA ARG A 79 24.27 -29.03 -42.88
C ARG A 79 25.45 -28.38 -42.20
N SER A 80 26.42 -27.89 -42.96
CA SER A 80 27.68 -27.38 -42.42
C SER A 80 27.63 -25.87 -42.31
N LEU A 81 27.50 -25.34 -41.10
CA LEU A 81 27.40 -23.91 -40.83
C LEU A 81 28.62 -23.40 -40.08
N THR A 82 29.07 -22.21 -40.44
CA THR A 82 29.89 -21.36 -39.58
C THR A 82 29.13 -20.07 -39.30
N VAL A 83 29.00 -19.72 -38.02
CA VAL A 83 28.24 -18.54 -37.58
C VAL A 83 29.18 -17.58 -36.87
N TYR A 84 29.11 -16.33 -37.27
CA TYR A 84 29.84 -15.23 -36.67
C TYR A 84 28.88 -14.21 -36.06
N MET A 85 29.26 -13.64 -34.92
CA MET A 85 28.52 -12.55 -34.29
C MET A 85 29.46 -11.38 -33.99
N GLY A 86 28.95 -10.15 -34.07
CA GLY A 86 29.72 -8.95 -33.80
C GLY A 86 28.83 -7.74 -33.52
N HIS A 87 29.47 -6.61 -33.27
CA HIS A 87 28.85 -5.33 -32.98
C HIS A 87 29.09 -4.35 -34.13
N THR A 88 28.12 -3.51 -34.46
CA THR A 88 28.30 -2.46 -35.47
C THR A 88 27.47 -1.22 -35.20
N ASP A 89 28.01 -0.04 -35.55
CA ASP A 89 27.26 1.22 -35.64
C ASP A 89 26.43 1.33 -36.93
N GLN A 90 26.63 0.43 -37.89
CA GLN A 90 25.93 0.50 -39.18
C GLN A 90 24.43 0.22 -39.01
N GLU A 91 23.59 1.04 -39.63
CA GLU A 91 22.13 0.86 -39.65
C GLU A 91 21.66 0.00 -40.84
N ALA A 92 22.43 -0.02 -41.92
CA ALA A 92 22.16 -0.78 -43.13
C ALA A 92 23.47 -1.34 -43.69
N LEU A 93 23.40 -2.51 -44.32
CA LEU A 93 24.53 -3.12 -45.01
C LEU A 93 24.62 -2.55 -46.42
N THR A 94 25.75 -1.92 -46.73
CA THR A 94 26.12 -1.52 -48.09
C THR A 94 27.28 -2.33 -48.66
N ASP A 95 28.07 -2.95 -47.78
CA ASP A 95 29.16 -3.88 -48.07
C ASP A 95 29.29 -4.86 -46.89
N TRP A 96 30.15 -5.87 -47.02
CA TRP A 96 30.43 -6.81 -45.94
C TRP A 96 31.11 -6.14 -44.76
N ILE A 97 30.65 -6.44 -43.55
CA ILE A 97 31.41 -6.18 -42.33
C ILE A 97 32.58 -7.18 -42.30
N PRO A 98 33.85 -6.73 -42.17
CA PRO A 98 35.00 -7.63 -42.19
C PRO A 98 34.91 -8.71 -41.11
N VAL A 99 35.22 -9.96 -41.44
CA VAL A 99 35.18 -11.06 -40.45
C VAL A 99 36.14 -10.84 -39.28
N SER A 100 37.19 -10.01 -39.43
CA SER A 100 38.09 -9.62 -38.35
C SER A 100 37.43 -8.76 -37.27
N GLU A 101 36.25 -8.18 -37.56
CA GLU A 101 35.40 -7.44 -36.62
C GLU A 101 34.32 -8.34 -36.01
N LEU A 102 34.25 -9.62 -36.41
CA LEU A 102 33.29 -10.61 -35.94
C LEU A 102 34.00 -11.70 -35.14
N THR A 103 33.24 -12.35 -34.26
CA THR A 103 33.67 -13.51 -33.47
C THR A 103 33.01 -14.76 -34.04
N GLU A 104 33.79 -15.80 -34.33
CA GLU A 104 33.23 -17.12 -34.62
C GLU A 104 32.58 -17.68 -33.36
N VAL A 105 31.26 -17.86 -33.38
CA VAL A 105 30.48 -18.34 -32.22
C VAL A 105 30.02 -19.78 -32.38
N PHE A 106 30.05 -20.31 -33.61
CA PHE A 106 29.75 -21.71 -33.91
C PHE A 106 30.40 -22.12 -35.23
N SER A 107 30.92 -23.35 -35.28
CA SER A 107 31.39 -23.96 -36.52
C SER A 107 31.18 -25.48 -36.43
N GLY A 108 30.36 -26.02 -37.32
CA GLY A 108 30.05 -27.46 -37.31
C GLY A 108 28.80 -27.84 -38.08
N ASP A 109 28.44 -29.12 -37.96
CA ASP A 109 27.25 -29.66 -38.58
C ASP A 109 26.01 -29.47 -37.69
N ILE A 110 24.93 -28.96 -38.27
CA ILE A 110 23.61 -28.92 -37.64
C ILE A 110 22.90 -30.27 -37.77
N SER A 111 21.96 -30.53 -36.86
CA SER A 111 21.26 -31.79 -36.70
C SER A 111 19.75 -31.59 -36.67
N ILE A 112 18.99 -32.69 -36.78
CA ILE A 112 17.53 -32.65 -36.68
C ILE A 112 17.03 -32.24 -35.28
N GLU A 113 17.85 -32.42 -34.24
CA GLU A 113 17.49 -32.09 -32.85
C GLU A 113 17.46 -30.57 -32.62
N ASP A 114 18.14 -29.81 -33.46
CA ASP A 114 18.14 -28.34 -33.43
C ASP A 114 16.80 -27.76 -33.92
N PHE A 115 15.92 -28.58 -34.52
CA PHE A 115 14.62 -28.18 -35.04
C PHE A 115 13.50 -28.58 -34.08
N SER A 116 12.79 -27.59 -33.52
CA SER A 116 11.84 -27.78 -32.41
C SER A 116 10.70 -28.78 -32.64
N VAL A 117 10.31 -29.01 -33.91
CA VAL A 117 9.24 -29.93 -34.34
C VAL A 117 9.80 -31.02 -35.28
N GLY A 118 11.11 -31.02 -35.55
CA GLY A 118 11.75 -31.81 -36.59
C GLY A 118 11.45 -31.31 -38.01
N ILE A 119 11.95 -32.05 -39.01
CA ILE A 119 11.76 -31.75 -40.42
C ILE A 119 11.19 -32.98 -41.16
N PRO A 120 10.25 -32.80 -42.12
CA PRO A 120 9.60 -31.55 -42.51
C PRO A 120 8.64 -31.03 -41.43
N GLY A 121 8.49 -29.72 -41.34
CA GLY A 121 7.67 -29.04 -40.35
C GLY A 121 7.87 -27.53 -40.34
N GLN A 122 7.20 -26.88 -39.39
CA GLN A 122 7.35 -25.47 -39.08
C GLN A 122 7.67 -25.33 -37.59
N GLY A 123 8.64 -24.48 -37.25
CA GLY A 123 9.08 -24.30 -35.88
C GLY A 123 10.25 -23.33 -35.75
N TRP A 124 11.07 -23.56 -34.73
CA TRP A 124 12.31 -22.81 -34.49
C TRP A 124 13.51 -23.74 -34.64
N PHE A 125 14.47 -23.32 -35.44
CA PHE A 125 15.81 -23.90 -35.51
C PHE A 125 16.64 -23.17 -34.47
N THR A 126 17.07 -23.86 -33.42
CA THR A 126 17.83 -23.29 -32.30
C THR A 126 19.27 -23.76 -32.37
N LEU A 127 20.20 -22.81 -32.43
CA LEU A 127 21.63 -23.05 -32.37
C LEU A 127 22.17 -22.61 -31.00
N ASN A 128 22.61 -23.58 -30.21
CA ASN A 128 23.30 -23.31 -28.95
C ASN A 128 24.75 -22.89 -29.22
N LEU A 129 25.18 -21.80 -28.61
CA LEU A 129 26.56 -21.33 -28.72
C LEU A 129 27.43 -22.08 -27.71
N PRO A 130 28.51 -22.76 -28.13
CA PRO A 130 29.42 -23.44 -27.21
C PRO A 130 30.02 -22.49 -26.17
N GLU A 131 30.31 -21.26 -26.59
CA GLU A 131 30.70 -20.14 -25.72
C GLU A 131 29.70 -18.99 -25.92
N PRO A 132 29.05 -18.48 -24.86
CA PRO A 132 28.13 -17.36 -24.99
C PRO A 132 28.78 -16.10 -25.58
N PHE A 133 28.04 -15.38 -26.41
CA PHE A 133 28.47 -14.13 -27.00
C PHE A 133 27.97 -12.92 -26.20
N TYR A 134 28.86 -12.06 -25.73
CA TYR A 134 28.48 -10.85 -24.99
C TYR A 134 27.97 -9.77 -25.95
N TYR A 135 26.72 -9.35 -25.77
CA TYR A 135 26.08 -8.26 -26.49
C TYR A 135 25.98 -7.00 -25.63
N ASP A 136 26.41 -5.84 -26.15
CA ASP A 136 26.71 -4.67 -25.33
C ASP A 136 25.59 -3.64 -25.24
N LEU A 137 24.47 -3.85 -25.95
CA LEU A 137 23.32 -2.95 -26.12
C LEU A 137 23.62 -1.59 -26.78
N ASN A 138 24.87 -1.15 -26.82
CA ASN A 138 25.28 0.14 -27.35
C ASN A 138 25.37 0.13 -28.88
N HIS A 139 25.61 -1.02 -29.48
CA HIS A 139 25.75 -1.20 -30.92
C HIS A 139 24.69 -2.17 -31.47
N ASN A 140 24.45 -2.14 -32.77
CA ASN A 140 23.60 -3.13 -33.43
C ASN A 140 24.29 -4.50 -33.45
N LEU A 141 23.51 -5.57 -33.33
CA LEU A 141 24.02 -6.95 -33.42
C LEU A 141 24.15 -7.36 -34.88
N VAL A 142 25.33 -7.84 -35.27
CA VAL A 142 25.57 -8.47 -36.57
C VAL A 142 25.58 -9.98 -36.39
N ILE A 143 24.81 -10.70 -37.21
CA ILE A 143 24.92 -12.16 -37.32
C ILE A 143 25.28 -12.48 -38.77
N ALA A 144 26.39 -13.21 -38.97
CA ALA A 144 26.80 -13.73 -40.25
C ALA A 144 26.72 -15.25 -40.27
N ILE A 145 26.16 -15.83 -41.32
CA ILE A 145 26.06 -17.29 -41.49
C ILE A 145 26.69 -17.68 -42.82
N ASP A 146 27.63 -18.62 -42.76
CA ASP A 146 28.31 -19.25 -43.88
C ASP A 146 27.91 -20.73 -43.99
N GLU A 147 27.19 -21.08 -45.05
CA GLU A 147 26.73 -22.45 -45.35
C GLU A 147 27.71 -23.10 -46.36
N ASN A 148 28.30 -24.23 -45.95
CA ASN A 148 29.45 -24.87 -46.60
C ASN A 148 29.12 -26.23 -47.28
N SER A 149 27.85 -26.63 -47.38
CA SER A 149 27.44 -27.96 -47.84
C SER A 149 27.34 -28.06 -49.37
N SER A 150 28.27 -28.77 -49.99
CA SER A 150 28.34 -28.93 -51.47
C SER A 150 27.16 -29.63 -52.18
N GLY A 151 26.10 -30.05 -51.47
CA GLY A 151 24.96 -30.76 -52.04
C GLY A 151 23.90 -29.84 -52.65
N TYR A 152 22.62 -30.22 -52.59
CA TYR A 152 21.54 -29.42 -53.19
C TYR A 152 20.39 -29.27 -52.21
N GLY A 153 19.94 -28.03 -52.03
CA GLY A 153 18.73 -27.71 -51.27
C GLY A 153 17.45 -27.87 -52.08
N ASN A 154 16.31 -27.77 -51.39
CA ASN A 154 14.98 -27.80 -51.99
C ASN A 154 14.41 -26.38 -52.12
N THR A 155 13.81 -26.04 -53.26
CA THR A 155 13.25 -24.70 -53.52
C THR A 155 11.98 -24.39 -52.76
N ALA A 156 11.39 -25.37 -52.05
CA ALA A 156 10.19 -25.20 -51.26
C ALA A 156 10.47 -25.10 -49.75
N ASP A 157 11.74 -25.25 -49.34
CA ASP A 157 12.20 -25.05 -47.97
C ASP A 157 12.54 -23.58 -47.75
N ASP A 158 12.22 -23.01 -46.58
CA ASP A 158 12.55 -21.63 -46.25
C ASP A 158 12.57 -21.30 -44.75
N PHE A 159 12.98 -20.08 -44.43
CA PHE A 159 12.78 -19.44 -43.13
C PHE A 159 11.86 -18.23 -43.24
N PHE A 160 11.08 -18.00 -42.19
CA PHE A 160 10.22 -16.83 -42.12
C PHE A 160 11.01 -15.56 -41.83
N CYS A 161 10.63 -14.51 -42.53
CA CYS A 161 11.27 -13.21 -42.47
C CYS A 161 10.25 -12.10 -42.22
N THR A 162 10.74 -11.01 -41.65
CA THR A 162 10.02 -9.76 -41.39
C THR A 162 10.58 -8.63 -42.28
N PRO A 163 9.73 -7.87 -42.99
CA PRO A 163 10.17 -6.74 -43.82
C PRO A 163 10.70 -5.60 -42.95
N VAL A 164 11.72 -4.90 -43.45
CA VAL A 164 12.32 -3.72 -42.80
C VAL A 164 12.46 -2.57 -43.80
N THR A 165 12.64 -1.35 -43.30
CA THR A 165 12.63 -0.13 -44.14
C THR A 165 13.97 0.18 -44.84
N MET A 166 15.01 -0.59 -44.58
CA MET A 166 16.35 -0.43 -45.14
C MET A 166 17.03 -1.78 -45.33
N ASN A 167 18.07 -1.83 -46.16
CA ASN A 167 18.79 -3.06 -46.47
C ASN A 167 19.61 -3.52 -45.25
N ARG A 168 19.02 -4.32 -44.38
CA ARG A 168 19.69 -4.86 -43.18
C ARG A 168 20.30 -6.24 -43.38
N ALA A 169 20.14 -6.82 -44.56
CA ALA A 169 20.74 -8.09 -44.92
C ALA A 169 21.52 -8.00 -46.24
N LEU A 170 22.68 -8.65 -46.28
CA LEU A 170 23.52 -8.78 -47.47
C LEU A 170 23.78 -10.26 -47.70
N ARG A 171 23.55 -10.74 -48.93
CA ARG A 171 23.70 -12.15 -49.29
C ARG A 171 24.55 -12.33 -50.53
N TYR A 172 25.42 -13.34 -50.48
CA TYR A 172 26.02 -14.01 -51.63
C TYR A 172 25.56 -15.47 -51.67
N ASN A 173 25.29 -15.98 -52.87
CA ASN A 173 24.98 -17.40 -53.07
C ASN A 173 25.64 -17.94 -54.33
N SER A 174 26.02 -19.22 -54.32
CA SER A 174 26.66 -19.89 -55.45
C SER A 174 26.25 -21.36 -55.56
N MET A 175 26.29 -21.88 -56.79
CA MET A 175 26.10 -23.31 -57.08
C MET A 175 27.42 -24.07 -57.25
N SER A 176 28.55 -23.37 -57.16
CA SER A 176 29.87 -23.94 -57.47
C SER A 176 31.03 -23.35 -56.70
N ILE A 177 30.89 -22.16 -56.10
CA ILE A 177 31.97 -21.46 -55.39
C ILE A 177 31.56 -21.28 -53.94
N ASN A 178 32.28 -21.94 -53.04
CA ASN A 178 32.17 -21.71 -51.62
C ASN A 178 32.79 -20.33 -51.28
N PRO A 179 32.05 -19.36 -50.74
CA PRO A 179 32.63 -18.09 -50.33
C PRO A 179 33.61 -18.28 -49.17
N ASP A 180 34.63 -17.44 -49.09
CA ASP A 180 35.52 -17.35 -47.93
C ASP A 180 35.16 -16.09 -47.16
N PRO A 181 34.60 -16.17 -45.94
CA PRO A 181 34.28 -14.99 -45.13
C PRO A 181 35.47 -14.06 -44.83
N ALA A 182 36.71 -14.55 -44.88
CA ALA A 182 37.92 -13.71 -44.75
C ALA A 182 38.29 -12.97 -46.03
N SER A 183 37.68 -13.32 -47.17
CA SER A 183 37.84 -12.66 -48.46
C SER A 183 36.52 -12.75 -49.25
N PRO A 184 35.45 -12.12 -48.76
CA PRO A 184 34.10 -12.38 -49.27
C PRO A 184 33.92 -11.81 -50.68
N PRO A 185 33.09 -12.44 -51.53
CA PRO A 185 32.86 -11.96 -52.89
C PRO A 185 32.27 -10.55 -52.92
N THR A 186 32.76 -9.70 -53.82
CA THR A 186 32.29 -8.31 -53.99
C THR A 186 31.33 -8.12 -55.17
N THR A 187 31.00 -9.20 -55.89
CA THR A 187 30.08 -9.21 -57.03
C THR A 187 28.96 -10.22 -56.82
N ASN A 188 27.80 -10.02 -57.47
CA ASN A 188 26.59 -10.81 -57.27
C ASN A 188 26.03 -10.76 -55.82
N LEU A 189 26.13 -9.59 -55.20
CA LEU A 189 25.56 -9.33 -53.89
C LEU A 189 24.10 -8.91 -53.97
N ASN A 190 23.26 -9.47 -53.10
CA ASN A 190 21.87 -9.06 -52.93
C ASN A 190 21.73 -8.26 -51.64
N ASN A 191 21.34 -7.00 -51.76
CA ASN A 191 20.86 -6.18 -50.65
C ASN A 191 19.39 -6.52 -50.40
N ILE A 192 19.06 -6.88 -49.17
CA ILE A 192 17.74 -7.42 -48.79
C ILE A 192 17.16 -6.56 -47.66
N ALA A 193 15.94 -6.07 -47.86
CA ALA A 193 15.17 -5.28 -46.89
C ALA A 193 14.23 -6.17 -46.04
N TYR A 194 14.76 -7.30 -45.60
CA TYR A 194 14.11 -8.26 -44.71
C TYR A 194 15.12 -8.74 -43.65
N LEU A 195 14.61 -9.20 -42.51
CA LEU A 195 15.36 -9.94 -41.50
C LEU A 195 14.72 -11.30 -41.31
N ALA A 196 15.52 -12.36 -41.18
CA ALA A 196 15.03 -13.62 -40.63
C ALA A 196 14.47 -13.38 -39.22
N ASN A 197 13.34 -14.02 -38.90
CA ASN A 197 12.76 -13.94 -37.57
C ASN A 197 13.73 -14.61 -36.58
N LEU A 198 14.18 -13.85 -35.59
CA LEU A 198 15.23 -14.23 -34.66
C LEU A 198 14.68 -14.36 -33.25
N ARG A 199 15.12 -15.38 -32.52
CA ARG A 199 15.07 -15.43 -31.05
C ARG A 199 16.47 -15.45 -30.47
N LEU A 200 16.68 -14.67 -29.42
CA LEU A 200 17.90 -14.65 -28.62
C LEU A 200 17.57 -15.16 -27.22
N ASP A 201 18.32 -16.14 -26.74
CA ASP A 201 18.37 -16.46 -25.32
C ASP A 201 19.53 -15.67 -24.69
N ILE A 202 19.19 -14.57 -24.02
CA ILE A 202 20.15 -13.64 -23.43
C ILE A 202 20.03 -13.58 -21.91
N SER A 203 21.15 -13.83 -21.23
CA SER A 203 21.30 -13.54 -19.80
C SER A 203 21.67 -12.07 -19.65
N GLY A 204 20.69 -11.23 -19.32
CA GLY A 204 20.91 -9.79 -19.14
C GLY A 204 21.88 -9.52 -18.01
N GLU A 205 22.92 -8.71 -18.26
CA GLU A 205 23.87 -8.26 -17.24
C GLU A 205 23.72 -6.75 -17.02
N PHE A 206 23.37 -6.34 -15.80
CA PHE A 206 23.06 -4.97 -15.43
C PHE A 206 24.15 -4.38 -14.53
N TYR A 207 25.28 -3.95 -15.11
CA TYR A 207 26.38 -3.35 -14.33
C TYR A 207 26.05 -1.97 -13.80
N GLN A 208 25.22 -1.20 -14.52
CA GLN A 208 24.78 0.10 -14.05
C GLN A 208 23.87 -0.06 -12.81
N PRO A 209 24.20 0.58 -11.67
CA PRO A 209 23.35 0.52 -10.49
C PRO A 209 21.95 1.08 -10.77
N HIS A 210 20.92 0.36 -10.32
CA HIS A 210 19.51 0.70 -10.51
C HIS A 210 18.68 0.33 -9.26
N ASN A 211 17.37 0.59 -9.30
CA ASN A 211 16.44 0.39 -8.18
C ASN A 211 16.94 1.02 -6.85
N PRO A 212 17.20 2.34 -6.82
CA PRO A 212 17.72 3.00 -5.65
C PRO A 212 16.77 2.90 -4.46
N LEU A 213 17.33 2.72 -3.27
CA LEU A 213 16.70 3.04 -2.00
C LEU A 213 17.65 3.96 -1.21
N PRO A 214 17.22 5.13 -0.68
CA PRO A 214 15.92 5.77 -0.89
C PRO A 214 15.58 5.93 -2.38
N VAL A 215 14.31 5.70 -2.75
CA VAL A 215 13.88 5.85 -4.15
C VAL A 215 14.11 7.28 -4.62
N ASP A 216 14.31 7.46 -5.92
CA ASP A 216 14.50 8.79 -6.48
C ASP A 216 13.27 9.69 -6.17
N LEU A 217 13.56 10.93 -5.77
CA LEU A 217 12.61 11.94 -5.30
C LEU A 217 11.86 11.56 -4.01
N ALA A 218 12.37 10.62 -3.21
CA ALA A 218 11.74 10.29 -1.93
C ALA A 218 11.76 11.47 -0.95
N GLU A 219 10.68 11.65 -0.18
CA GLU A 219 10.55 12.69 0.84
C GLU A 219 10.45 12.09 2.25
N GLY A 220 10.75 12.88 3.28
CA GLY A 220 10.58 12.47 4.68
C GLY A 220 11.56 11.40 5.15
N ILE A 221 12.71 11.29 4.50
CA ILE A 221 13.74 10.30 4.83
C ILE A 221 14.37 10.61 6.18
N GLU A 222 14.54 9.59 7.02
CA GLU A 222 15.20 9.70 8.32
C GLU A 222 16.62 10.28 8.19
N LEU A 223 17.17 10.85 9.28
CA LEU A 223 18.48 11.53 9.21
C LEU A 223 19.67 10.57 9.11
N SER A 224 19.48 9.28 9.36
CA SER A 224 20.52 8.24 9.22
C SER A 224 20.07 7.13 8.25
N PRO A 225 19.76 7.46 6.98
CA PRO A 225 19.19 6.50 6.06
C PRO A 225 20.19 5.42 5.67
N SER A 226 19.65 4.27 5.23
CA SER A 226 20.43 3.26 4.53
C SER A 226 20.17 3.37 3.02
N PHE A 227 21.26 3.36 2.27
CA PHE A 227 21.28 3.33 0.82
C PHE A 227 21.40 1.89 0.32
N SER A 228 20.70 1.53 -0.75
CA SER A 228 20.90 0.25 -1.47
C SER A 228 20.52 0.36 -2.95
N TRP A 229 21.05 -0.56 -3.76
CA TRP A 229 20.88 -0.60 -5.22
C TRP A 229 21.04 -2.04 -5.74
N ASP A 230 20.57 -2.28 -6.96
CA ASP A 230 20.81 -3.52 -7.71
C ASP A 230 21.90 -3.29 -8.77
N SER A 231 22.80 -4.25 -8.96
CA SER A 231 23.85 -4.26 -9.99
C SER A 231 24.53 -5.63 -10.05
N ASP A 232 25.01 -6.04 -11.22
CA ASP A 232 25.83 -7.26 -11.38
C ASP A 232 27.35 -7.01 -11.22
N ALA A 233 27.75 -5.78 -10.87
CA ALA A 233 29.13 -5.47 -10.52
C ALA A 233 29.49 -5.90 -9.09
N GLN A 234 30.78 -5.97 -8.79
CA GLN A 234 31.27 -6.50 -7.50
C GLN A 234 31.86 -5.43 -6.57
N VAL A 235 32.15 -4.25 -7.10
CA VAL A 235 32.84 -3.17 -6.39
C VAL A 235 32.14 -1.85 -6.72
N PHE A 236 31.89 -1.03 -5.71
CA PHE A 236 31.15 0.21 -5.84
C PHE A 236 31.81 1.37 -5.09
N ASP A 237 31.63 2.57 -5.63
CA ASP A 237 31.83 3.85 -4.94
C ASP A 237 30.46 4.53 -4.78
N LEU A 238 30.17 5.08 -3.59
CA LEU A 238 28.95 5.85 -3.32
C LEU A 238 29.30 7.31 -3.08
N LEU A 239 28.65 8.19 -3.84
CA LEU A 239 28.81 9.63 -3.75
C LEU A 239 27.51 10.28 -3.25
N LEU A 240 27.64 11.30 -2.40
CA LEU A 240 26.55 12.05 -1.79
C LEU A 240 26.89 13.55 -1.76
N GLY A 241 25.88 14.41 -1.92
CA GLY A 241 26.02 15.87 -1.82
C GLY A 241 24.67 16.58 -1.77
N THR A 242 24.68 17.91 -1.60
CA THR A 242 23.47 18.76 -1.60
C THR A 242 23.23 19.47 -2.93
N SER A 243 24.00 19.12 -3.96
CA SER A 243 23.85 19.61 -5.34
C SER A 243 24.20 18.49 -6.31
N PRO A 244 23.44 18.29 -7.40
CA PRO A 244 23.72 17.24 -8.38
C PRO A 244 25.04 17.47 -9.14
N ALA A 245 25.56 18.70 -9.14
CA ALA A 245 26.82 19.05 -9.80
C ALA A 245 28.05 18.91 -8.87
N SER A 246 27.87 18.52 -7.61
CA SER A 246 28.94 18.52 -6.60
C SER A 246 28.75 17.38 -5.60
N LEU A 247 28.90 16.15 -6.08
CA LEU A 247 28.88 14.95 -5.25
C LEU A 247 30.28 14.62 -4.72
N SER A 248 30.36 14.11 -3.50
CA SER A 248 31.61 13.68 -2.87
C SER A 248 31.53 12.22 -2.42
N PRO A 249 32.62 11.43 -2.54
CA PRO A 249 32.59 10.03 -2.13
C PRO A 249 32.41 9.92 -0.61
N VAL A 250 31.40 9.16 -0.19
CA VAL A 250 31.13 8.81 1.22
C VAL A 250 31.42 7.34 1.54
N ALA A 251 31.52 6.50 0.50
CA ALA A 251 32.04 5.14 0.58
C ALA A 251 32.80 4.82 -0.70
N GLN A 252 33.87 4.03 -0.59
CA GLN A 252 34.70 3.65 -1.75
C GLN A 252 35.11 2.19 -1.68
N SER A 253 35.22 1.55 -2.85
CA SER A 253 35.63 0.16 -3.04
C SER A 253 34.86 -0.82 -2.15
N ILE A 254 33.57 -0.56 -1.94
CA ILE A 254 32.70 -1.44 -1.15
C ILE A 254 32.19 -2.59 -2.02
N THR A 255 31.99 -3.75 -1.41
CA THR A 255 31.47 -4.95 -2.11
C THR A 255 30.02 -5.24 -1.76
N GLN A 256 29.47 -4.52 -0.79
CA GLN A 256 28.07 -4.58 -0.42
C GLN A 256 27.23 -3.70 -1.35
N HIS A 257 26.03 -4.15 -1.66
CA HIS A 257 25.04 -3.40 -2.44
C HIS A 257 24.22 -2.43 -1.55
N GLN A 258 24.79 -2.07 -0.41
CA GLN A 258 24.15 -1.20 0.57
C GLN A 258 25.20 -0.47 1.42
N TRP A 259 24.83 0.71 1.89
CA TRP A 259 25.64 1.53 2.78
C TRP A 259 24.75 2.38 3.70
N THR A 260 25.09 2.45 4.99
CA THR A 260 24.31 3.22 5.97
C THR A 260 25.06 4.46 6.41
N VAL A 261 24.35 5.58 6.50
CA VAL A 261 24.89 6.84 7.03
C VAL A 261 25.29 6.68 8.49
N SER A 262 26.56 6.97 8.80
CA SER A 262 27.09 6.90 10.17
C SER A 262 26.91 8.21 10.96
N ASN A 263 26.88 9.36 10.27
CA ASN A 263 26.70 10.68 10.87
C ASN A 263 25.40 11.28 10.35
N PRO A 264 24.42 11.63 11.22
CA PRO A 264 23.13 12.13 10.78
C PRO A 264 23.23 13.30 9.79
N LEU A 265 22.43 13.23 8.72
CA LEU A 265 22.27 14.27 7.72
C LEU A 265 21.50 15.47 8.27
N GLU A 266 21.60 16.60 7.57
CA GLU A 266 20.81 17.79 7.91
C GLU A 266 19.33 17.54 7.60
N ALA A 267 18.47 17.99 8.51
CA ALA A 267 17.02 17.83 8.41
C ALA A 267 16.43 18.88 7.44
N GLY A 268 15.46 18.48 6.62
CA GLY A 268 14.80 19.37 5.66
C GLY A 268 15.70 19.80 4.50
N THR A 269 16.65 18.96 4.14
CA THR A 269 17.67 19.24 3.13
C THR A 269 17.50 18.28 1.96
N GLN A 270 17.55 18.82 0.74
CA GLN A 270 17.60 18.03 -0.48
C GLN A 270 19.03 17.48 -0.65
N TYR A 271 19.14 16.16 -0.72
CA TYR A 271 20.38 15.45 -1.04
C TYR A 271 20.29 14.79 -2.41
N TYR A 272 21.45 14.63 -3.02
CA TYR A 272 21.68 13.97 -4.29
C TYR A 272 22.74 12.91 -4.10
N TRP A 273 22.56 11.74 -4.70
CA TRP A 273 23.48 10.63 -4.56
C TRP A 273 23.61 9.82 -5.84
N GLN A 274 24.74 9.14 -5.98
CA GLN A 274 25.08 8.34 -7.13
C GLN A 274 25.95 7.17 -6.69
N VAL A 275 25.77 6.02 -7.32
CA VAL A 275 26.63 4.85 -7.20
C VAL A 275 27.38 4.64 -8.51
N VAL A 276 28.70 4.46 -8.42
CA VAL A 276 29.56 4.07 -9.53
C VAL A 276 29.98 2.62 -9.32
N ALA A 277 29.57 1.74 -10.23
CA ALA A 277 29.98 0.35 -10.24
C ALA A 277 31.27 0.16 -11.02
N HIS A 278 32.19 -0.67 -10.53
CA HIS A 278 33.47 -0.97 -11.15
C HIS A 278 33.54 -2.45 -11.55
N ARG A 279 33.81 -2.72 -12.83
CA ARG A 279 34.04 -4.09 -13.33
C ARG A 279 35.07 -4.10 -14.46
N GLU A 280 36.08 -4.95 -14.32
CA GLU A 280 37.10 -5.21 -15.35
C GLU A 280 37.80 -3.94 -15.89
N GLY A 281 37.97 -2.94 -15.03
CA GLY A 281 38.59 -1.65 -15.39
C GLY A 281 37.64 -0.63 -16.04
N ASN A 282 36.36 -0.95 -16.17
CA ASN A 282 35.31 -0.03 -16.62
C ASN A 282 34.42 0.45 -15.47
N ASP A 283 33.88 1.66 -15.64
CA ASP A 283 33.01 2.32 -14.68
C ASP A 283 31.59 2.46 -15.24
N TYR A 284 30.60 2.07 -14.44
CA TYR A 284 29.18 2.13 -14.77
C TYR A 284 28.46 2.99 -13.73
N ALA A 285 28.29 4.28 -14.03
CA ALA A 285 27.65 5.21 -13.12
C ALA A 285 26.12 5.16 -13.27
N SER A 286 25.41 5.11 -12.14
CA SER A 286 23.95 5.31 -12.08
C SER A 286 23.54 6.73 -12.47
N PRO A 287 22.24 6.98 -12.74
CA PRO A 287 21.69 8.33 -12.67
C PRO A 287 21.98 9.00 -11.31
N VAL A 288 21.95 10.34 -11.27
CA VAL A 288 21.97 11.06 -10.00
C VAL A 288 20.56 11.03 -9.43
N TRP A 289 20.36 10.26 -8.37
CA TRP A 289 19.10 10.20 -7.64
C TRP A 289 19.08 11.26 -6.55
N SER A 290 17.89 11.56 -6.05
CA SER A 290 17.73 12.56 -5.00
C SER A 290 16.68 12.16 -3.97
N PHE A 291 16.78 12.74 -2.78
CA PHE A 291 15.79 12.58 -1.72
C PHE A 291 15.79 13.82 -0.81
N PHE A 292 14.71 14.00 -0.07
CA PHE A 292 14.53 15.08 0.90
C PHE A 292 14.46 14.49 2.32
N THR A 293 15.37 14.91 3.20
CA THR A 293 15.35 14.48 4.60
C THR A 293 14.14 15.06 5.33
N ALA A 294 13.65 14.34 6.32
CA ALA A 294 12.60 14.82 7.22
C ALA A 294 13.00 16.19 7.81
N GLY A 295 12.09 17.16 7.74
CA GLY A 295 12.34 18.57 8.05
C GLY A 295 12.45 18.90 9.54
N GLY A 296 13.59 19.46 9.92
CA GLY A 296 13.81 20.16 11.19
C GLY A 296 13.26 21.57 11.12
N SER A 297 11.93 21.71 11.25
CA SER A 297 11.23 22.82 11.89
C SER A 297 9.74 22.52 11.79
N LEU A 298 9.18 22.05 12.91
CA LEU A 298 7.75 21.84 13.05
C LEU A 298 7.04 23.20 13.02
N SER A 299 6.24 23.47 12.00
CA SER A 299 5.47 24.72 11.91
C SER A 299 4.25 24.70 12.82
N ALA A 300 3.64 25.87 13.06
CA ALA A 300 2.45 25.95 13.90
C ALA A 300 1.25 25.20 13.27
N PRO A 301 0.39 24.58 14.09
CA PRO A 301 -0.93 24.13 13.65
C PRO A 301 -1.73 25.27 13.01
N ARG A 302 -2.70 24.94 12.18
CA ARG A 302 -3.50 25.92 11.42
C ARG A 302 -4.97 25.86 11.81
N ASN A 303 -5.73 26.89 11.43
CA ASN A 303 -7.19 26.91 11.51
C ASN A 303 -7.75 26.54 12.90
N LEU A 304 -7.13 27.05 13.98
CA LEU A 304 -7.68 26.88 15.32
C LEU A 304 -9.01 27.63 15.43
N THR A 305 -10.08 26.89 15.64
CA THR A 305 -11.42 27.40 15.92
C THR A 305 -11.86 26.95 17.30
N GLY A 306 -12.76 27.72 17.91
CA GLY A 306 -13.31 27.45 19.23
C GLY A 306 -14.78 27.82 19.30
N GLN A 307 -15.61 26.91 19.78
CA GLN A 307 -17.06 27.09 19.88
C GLN A 307 -17.53 26.77 21.30
N PHE A 308 -18.27 27.70 21.90
CA PHE A 308 -18.94 27.47 23.17
C PHE A 308 -20.24 26.67 22.94
N THR A 309 -20.41 25.55 23.65
CA THR A 309 -21.54 24.61 23.46
C THR A 309 -22.54 24.62 24.63
N GLY A 310 -22.48 25.61 25.51
CA GLY A 310 -23.33 25.73 26.70
C GLY A 310 -22.65 25.31 28.01
N ASN A 311 -21.89 24.22 28.01
CA ASN A 311 -21.13 23.73 29.18
C ASN A 311 -19.63 23.55 28.92
N SER A 312 -19.21 23.71 27.66
CA SER A 312 -17.84 23.45 27.23
C SER A 312 -17.43 24.34 26.07
N VAL A 313 -16.12 24.47 25.83
CA VAL A 313 -15.57 25.05 24.61
C VAL A 313 -14.91 23.92 23.83
N LEU A 314 -15.38 23.73 22.60
CA LEU A 314 -14.84 22.76 21.66
C LEU A 314 -13.85 23.44 20.72
N LEU A 315 -12.61 22.98 20.77
CA LEU A 315 -11.51 23.44 19.94
C LEU A 315 -11.22 22.42 18.85
N THR A 316 -11.00 22.89 17.63
CA THR A 316 -10.55 22.08 16.49
C THR A 316 -9.46 22.82 15.73
N TRP A 317 -8.50 22.08 15.17
CA TRP A 317 -7.40 22.66 14.39
C TRP A 317 -6.91 21.69 13.30
N GLU A 318 -6.11 22.21 12.37
CA GLU A 318 -5.40 21.43 11.37
C GLU A 318 -3.94 21.20 11.75
N ALA A 319 -3.36 20.13 11.20
CA ALA A 319 -1.95 19.82 11.38
C ALA A 319 -1.02 20.92 10.81
N PRO A 320 0.23 21.01 11.29
CA PRO A 320 1.26 21.84 10.69
C PRO A 320 1.46 21.56 9.19
N PRO A 321 1.72 22.58 8.36
CA PRO A 321 2.08 22.40 6.95
C PRO A 321 3.50 21.85 6.74
N THR A 322 4.37 21.90 7.75
CA THR A 322 5.74 21.36 7.72
C THR A 322 6.08 20.66 9.03
N GLY A 323 6.80 19.53 8.93
CA GLY A 323 7.17 18.67 10.06
C GLY A 323 6.05 17.69 10.44
N ASN A 324 6.44 16.60 11.12
CA ASN A 324 5.51 15.57 11.56
C ASN A 324 5.16 15.76 13.04
N ALA A 325 3.90 16.13 13.31
CA ALA A 325 3.38 16.24 14.67
C ALA A 325 3.04 14.84 15.23
N ALA A 326 3.65 14.49 16.36
CA ALA A 326 3.27 13.33 17.17
C ALA A 326 2.16 13.65 18.19
N GLY A 327 1.97 14.93 18.51
CA GLY A 327 0.91 15.42 19.39
C GLY A 327 0.80 16.95 19.40
N TYR A 328 -0.04 17.46 20.29
CA TYR A 328 -0.37 18.88 20.42
C TYR A 328 -0.50 19.26 21.89
N GLU A 329 -0.05 20.47 22.24
CA GLU A 329 -0.32 21.09 23.54
C GLU A 329 -1.28 22.26 23.38
N ILE A 330 -2.30 22.27 24.25
CA ILE A 330 -3.39 23.25 24.28
C ILE A 330 -3.17 24.16 25.47
N TYR A 331 -3.30 25.47 25.24
CA TYR A 331 -3.16 26.50 26.25
C TYR A 331 -4.42 27.37 26.29
N ARG A 332 -4.78 27.81 27.50
CA ARG A 332 -5.84 28.78 27.77
C ARG A 332 -5.30 29.93 28.59
N ASP A 333 -5.46 31.14 28.08
CA ASP A 333 -4.93 32.39 28.66
C ASP A 333 -3.43 32.31 28.95
N GLY A 334 -2.68 31.61 28.09
CA GLY A 334 -1.24 31.39 28.22
C GLY A 334 -0.83 30.30 29.21
N SER A 335 -1.77 29.68 29.94
CA SER A 335 -1.51 28.54 30.82
C SER A 335 -1.73 27.20 30.09
N PHE A 336 -0.86 26.22 30.33
CA PHE A 336 -1.03 24.86 29.80
C PHE A 336 -2.35 24.26 30.32
N LEU A 337 -3.13 23.69 29.40
CA LEU A 337 -4.44 23.11 29.70
C LEU A 337 -4.41 21.59 29.53
N ALA A 338 -3.85 21.08 28.42
CA ALA A 338 -3.80 19.65 28.11
C ALA A 338 -2.84 19.34 26.95
N ASP A 339 -2.42 18.07 26.85
CA ASP A 339 -1.81 17.48 25.66
C ASP A 339 -2.80 16.53 24.95
N ARG A 340 -2.74 16.45 23.61
CA ARG A 340 -3.60 15.57 22.80
C ARG A 340 -2.87 15.03 21.58
N VAL A 341 -3.20 13.80 21.17
CA VAL A 341 -2.80 13.26 19.85
C VAL A 341 -3.82 13.66 18.78
N ASN A 342 -5.09 13.73 19.16
CA ASN A 342 -6.18 14.13 18.29
C ASN A 342 -6.18 15.65 18.04
N ARG A 343 -6.73 16.08 16.90
CA ARG A 343 -6.79 17.48 16.45
C ARG A 343 -8.01 18.25 16.98
N SER A 344 -8.51 17.82 18.14
CA SER A 344 -9.66 18.41 18.82
C SER A 344 -9.51 18.31 20.32
N TYR A 345 -10.02 19.30 21.05
CA TYR A 345 -10.04 19.32 22.51
C TYR A 345 -11.30 19.98 23.03
N ARG A 346 -11.85 19.48 24.14
CA ARG A 346 -13.03 20.07 24.79
C ARG A 346 -12.70 20.51 26.21
N ASP A 347 -12.87 21.80 26.46
CA ASP A 347 -12.63 22.45 27.75
C ASP A 347 -13.95 22.60 28.53
N TYR A 348 -14.09 21.93 29.67
CA TYR A 348 -15.25 22.03 30.55
C TYR A 348 -15.04 22.97 31.74
N ALA A 349 -13.80 23.39 32.01
CA ALA A 349 -13.45 24.13 33.23
C ALA A 349 -13.71 25.63 33.06
N LEU A 350 -14.95 25.99 32.70
CA LEU A 350 -15.33 27.32 32.26
C LEU A 350 -16.05 28.12 33.35
N THR A 351 -15.88 29.44 33.32
CA THR A 351 -16.67 30.39 34.11
C THR A 351 -17.64 31.14 33.20
N SER A 352 -18.89 31.28 33.63
CA SER A 352 -19.92 32.01 32.87
C SER A 352 -19.50 33.45 32.56
N ASN A 353 -19.91 33.96 31.39
CA ASN A 353 -19.70 35.33 30.94
C ASN A 353 -18.22 35.74 30.92
N THR A 354 -17.32 34.80 30.59
CA THR A 354 -15.86 35.00 30.53
C THR A 354 -15.37 34.79 29.10
N THR A 355 -14.45 35.63 28.63
CA THR A 355 -13.75 35.41 27.36
C THR A 355 -12.44 34.69 27.61
N TYR A 356 -12.22 33.56 26.95
CA TYR A 356 -10.97 32.81 27.01
C TYR A 356 -10.17 32.96 25.71
N SER A 357 -8.84 32.98 25.83
CA SER A 357 -7.92 32.96 24.70
C SER A 357 -7.23 31.61 24.59
N TYR A 358 -7.50 30.85 23.54
CA TYR A 358 -6.90 29.54 23.29
C TYR A 358 -5.79 29.60 22.26
N SER A 359 -4.73 28.81 22.45
CA SER A 359 -3.65 28.62 21.48
C SER A 359 -3.14 27.19 21.52
N VAL A 360 -2.74 26.65 20.38
CA VAL A 360 -2.24 25.27 20.27
C VAL A 360 -0.84 25.29 19.65
N ARG A 361 0.05 24.39 20.08
CA ARG A 361 1.33 24.10 19.40
C ARG A 361 1.47 22.60 19.17
N ALA A 362 2.16 22.21 18.12
CA ALA A 362 2.48 20.81 17.83
C ALA A 362 3.76 20.37 18.55
N VAL A 363 3.86 19.07 18.81
CA VAL A 363 5.03 18.39 19.37
C VAL A 363 5.43 17.26 18.43
N SER A 364 6.72 17.16 18.07
CA SER A 364 7.25 16.06 17.26
C SER A 364 7.54 14.80 18.09
N ALA A 365 7.84 13.68 17.43
CA ALA A 365 8.24 12.45 18.12
C ALA A 365 9.54 12.62 18.94
N ASP A 366 10.40 13.54 18.50
CA ASP A 366 11.68 13.88 19.15
C ASP A 366 11.53 15.01 20.19
N GLN A 367 10.29 15.32 20.61
CA GLN A 367 9.96 16.32 21.63
C GLN A 367 10.35 17.77 21.23
N GLU A 368 10.36 18.07 19.93
CA GLU A 368 10.47 19.45 19.44
C GLU A 368 9.09 20.12 19.37
N TYR A 369 9.03 21.40 19.75
CA TYR A 369 7.80 22.18 19.78
C TYR A 369 7.74 23.15 18.60
N SER A 370 6.56 23.26 17.99
CA SER A 370 6.28 24.34 17.03
C SER A 370 6.05 25.69 17.71
N PRO A 371 6.02 26.80 16.95
CA PRO A 371 5.33 28.01 17.38
C PRO A 371 3.84 27.75 17.66
N PHE A 372 3.21 28.64 18.43
CA PHE A 372 1.76 28.60 18.67
C PHE A 372 0.97 29.01 17.43
N THR A 373 -0.27 28.52 17.34
CA THR A 373 -1.29 29.10 16.47
C THR A 373 -1.54 30.57 16.82
N ALA A 374 -2.17 31.31 15.90
CA ALA A 374 -2.85 32.54 16.29
C ALA A 374 -3.88 32.23 17.41
N PRO A 375 -4.05 33.13 18.41
CA PRO A 375 -4.98 32.90 19.50
C PRO A 375 -6.43 32.93 18.99
N CYS A 376 -7.24 31.98 19.45
CA CYS A 376 -8.68 31.91 19.22
C CYS A 376 -9.41 32.43 20.48
N LEU A 377 -10.15 33.53 20.33
CA LEU A 377 -10.94 34.10 21.42
C LEU A 377 -12.34 33.49 21.42
N VAL A 378 -12.75 32.93 22.55
CA VAL A 378 -14.08 32.33 22.72
C VAL A 378 -14.81 33.02 23.87
N ASN A 379 -15.98 33.58 23.57
CA ASN A 379 -16.87 34.19 24.56
C ASN A 379 -17.76 33.11 25.17
N VAL A 380 -17.53 32.78 26.43
CA VAL A 380 -18.37 31.84 27.18
C VAL A 380 -19.60 32.58 27.68
N GLY A 381 -20.78 32.08 27.31
CA GLY A 381 -22.06 32.57 27.80
C GLY A 381 -22.35 32.11 29.23
N THR A 382 -23.61 31.89 29.56
CA THR A 382 -23.96 31.24 30.84
C THR A 382 -23.65 29.76 30.75
N VAL A 383 -22.79 29.25 31.64
CA VAL A 383 -22.47 27.83 31.74
C VAL A 383 -23.67 27.06 32.29
N GLU A 384 -24.12 26.08 31.52
CA GLU A 384 -25.21 25.17 31.87
C GLU A 384 -24.67 24.02 32.72
N THR A 385 -24.77 24.13 34.05
CA THR A 385 -24.18 23.16 34.99
C THR A 385 -24.87 21.80 35.01
N ASP A 386 -26.05 21.71 34.42
CA ASP A 386 -26.77 20.45 34.22
C ASP A 386 -26.46 19.81 32.87
N LEU A 387 -26.02 20.55 31.86
CA LEU A 387 -25.65 19.95 30.58
C LEU A 387 -24.39 19.11 30.78
N THR A 388 -24.51 17.79 30.67
CA THR A 388 -23.45 16.80 30.88
C THR A 388 -22.80 16.40 29.56
N LEU A 389 -23.62 16.15 28.54
CA LEU A 389 -23.19 15.84 27.18
C LEU A 389 -24.03 16.68 26.22
N ARG A 390 -23.39 17.21 25.18
CA ARG A 390 -24.04 17.72 23.97
C ARG A 390 -23.22 17.25 22.77
N GLU A 391 -23.88 16.56 21.86
CA GLU A 391 -23.34 16.12 20.58
C GLU A 391 -24.19 16.71 19.45
N ASP A 392 -23.57 17.59 18.68
CA ASP A 392 -24.13 18.31 17.53
C ASP A 392 -23.45 17.90 16.21
N PHE A 393 -22.47 16.98 16.25
CA PHE A 393 -21.78 16.40 15.08
C PHE A 393 -21.00 17.37 14.18
N GLU A 394 -20.92 18.65 14.53
CA GLU A 394 -20.24 19.70 13.73
C GLU A 394 -18.72 19.57 13.73
N SER A 395 -18.15 18.79 14.66
CA SER A 395 -16.69 18.65 14.80
C SER A 395 -16.08 17.52 13.99
N TYR A 396 -16.91 16.79 13.23
CA TYR A 396 -16.46 15.65 12.45
C TYR A 396 -16.42 16.01 10.97
N PRO A 397 -15.48 15.45 10.18
CA PRO A 397 -15.50 15.60 8.74
C PRO A 397 -16.83 15.13 8.16
N ALA A 398 -17.31 15.77 7.11
CA ALA A 398 -18.51 15.30 6.40
C ALA A 398 -18.30 13.88 5.86
N PHE A 399 -19.35 13.05 5.92
CA PHE A 399 -19.38 11.68 5.40
C PHE A 399 -18.38 10.72 6.09
N SER A 400 -18.11 10.94 7.38
CA SER A 400 -17.18 10.14 8.19
C SER A 400 -17.90 9.09 9.03
N GLN A 401 -17.35 7.87 9.10
CA GLN A 401 -17.74 6.85 10.07
C GLN A 401 -16.99 6.97 11.41
N GLU A 402 -15.94 7.79 11.46
CA GLU A 402 -15.19 8.10 12.67
C GLU A 402 -15.86 9.28 13.40
N ILE A 403 -16.61 8.97 14.46
CA ILE A 403 -17.45 9.91 15.21
C ILE A 403 -16.82 10.11 16.61
N GLY A 404 -15.59 10.63 16.65
CA GLY A 404 -14.88 10.90 17.89
C GLY A 404 -14.78 9.70 18.83
N ASP A 405 -15.19 9.87 20.10
CA ASP A 405 -15.16 8.83 21.13
C ASP A 405 -16.38 7.89 21.11
N TRP A 406 -17.27 8.02 20.11
CA TRP A 406 -18.39 7.11 19.92
C TRP A 406 -17.92 5.84 19.23
N LEU A 407 -18.41 4.69 19.70
CA LEU A 407 -18.21 3.43 19.00
C LEU A 407 -19.31 3.29 17.95
N ASN A 408 -18.93 3.13 16.70
CA ASN A 408 -19.84 3.00 15.58
C ASN A 408 -19.73 1.59 14.99
N HIS A 409 -20.73 0.76 15.25
CA HIS A 409 -20.75 -0.65 14.87
C HIS A 409 -21.79 -0.90 13.79
N ASP A 410 -21.32 -1.18 12.58
CA ASP A 410 -22.09 -1.89 11.56
C ASP A 410 -22.14 -3.39 11.95
N LEU A 411 -23.32 -3.88 12.34
CA LEU A 411 -23.51 -5.25 12.81
C LEU A 411 -24.18 -6.16 11.78
N ASP A 412 -24.72 -5.62 10.68
CA ASP A 412 -25.28 -6.42 9.60
C ASP A 412 -24.32 -6.60 8.41
N TYR A 413 -23.32 -5.73 8.29
CA TYR A 413 -22.34 -5.67 7.20
C TYR A 413 -22.99 -5.56 5.81
N ALA A 414 -24.23 -5.09 5.76
CA ALA A 414 -25.04 -5.06 4.55
C ALA A 414 -24.74 -3.80 3.74
N LEU A 415 -24.72 -3.95 2.41
CA LEU A 415 -24.63 -2.80 1.52
C LEU A 415 -25.84 -1.88 1.71
N THR A 416 -25.63 -0.57 1.63
CA THR A 416 -26.69 0.44 1.71
C THR A 416 -27.23 0.81 0.33
N TRP A 417 -28.42 1.41 0.27
CA TRP A 417 -28.96 1.92 -0.99
C TRP A 417 -28.21 3.16 -1.48
N SER A 418 -27.90 3.21 -2.78
CA SER A 418 -27.46 4.43 -3.46
C SER A 418 -28.65 5.29 -3.90
N TRP A 419 -28.45 6.60 -3.98
CA TRP A 419 -29.45 7.61 -4.28
C TRP A 419 -29.30 8.04 -5.74
N ASP A 420 -30.36 7.87 -6.54
CA ASP A 420 -30.28 8.06 -8.00
C ASP A 420 -29.89 9.48 -8.45
N SER A 421 -30.17 10.49 -7.62
CA SER A 421 -30.04 11.92 -8.00
C SER A 421 -28.99 12.68 -7.20
N TYR A 422 -28.30 11.99 -6.29
CA TYR A 422 -27.33 12.59 -5.38
C TYR A 422 -26.10 11.70 -5.32
N ASN A 423 -24.96 12.26 -4.96
CA ASN A 423 -23.73 11.53 -4.77
C ASN A 423 -23.00 12.09 -3.55
N PHE A 424 -22.56 11.20 -2.67
CA PHE A 424 -21.71 11.52 -1.54
C PHE A 424 -20.74 10.36 -1.25
N PRO A 425 -19.57 10.64 -0.63
CA PRO A 425 -18.59 9.61 -0.30
C PRO A 425 -19.18 8.44 0.50
N GLY A 426 -18.85 7.21 0.09
CA GLY A 426 -19.23 5.97 0.79
C GLY A 426 -20.60 5.40 0.42
N GLU A 427 -21.40 6.10 -0.37
CA GLU A 427 -22.72 5.63 -0.79
C GLU A 427 -22.68 4.24 -1.46
N GLY A 428 -23.65 3.38 -1.11
CA GLY A 428 -23.77 2.03 -1.68
C GLY A 428 -22.87 0.98 -1.02
N THR A 429 -21.95 1.37 -0.14
CA THR A 429 -21.13 0.41 0.62
C THR A 429 -21.83 -0.03 1.91
N ALA A 430 -21.24 -0.98 2.62
CA ALA A 430 -21.62 -1.26 4.00
C ALA A 430 -21.18 -0.06 4.87
N LEU A 431 -22.14 0.57 5.53
CA LEU A 431 -21.96 1.78 6.32
C LEU A 431 -22.75 1.64 7.62
N GLY A 432 -22.09 1.91 8.75
CA GLY A 432 -22.81 2.20 9.99
C GLY A 432 -23.37 3.62 9.95
N TRP A 433 -23.34 4.32 11.09
CA TRP A 433 -23.67 5.73 11.10
C TRP A 433 -22.59 6.56 10.40
N ILE A 434 -22.98 7.61 9.69
CA ILE A 434 -22.06 8.59 9.12
C ILE A 434 -22.44 10.00 9.57
N THR A 435 -21.45 10.85 9.77
CA THR A 435 -21.69 12.31 9.77
C THR A 435 -22.11 12.71 8.37
N PHE A 436 -23.10 13.59 8.24
CA PHE A 436 -23.76 13.88 6.97
C PHE A 436 -23.98 15.38 6.86
N ALA A 437 -23.43 15.99 5.81
CA ALA A 437 -23.52 17.42 5.55
C ALA A 437 -24.29 17.64 4.24
N PRO A 438 -25.61 17.95 4.29
CA PRO A 438 -26.45 18.09 3.10
C PRO A 438 -25.92 19.08 2.05
N GLU A 439 -25.28 20.17 2.49
CA GLU A 439 -24.71 21.19 1.60
C GLU A 439 -23.50 20.68 0.79
N GLN A 440 -22.86 19.59 1.23
CA GLN A 440 -21.70 18.98 0.57
C GLN A 440 -22.04 17.75 -0.28
N VAL A 441 -23.31 17.34 -0.32
CA VAL A 441 -23.83 16.33 -1.26
C VAL A 441 -23.79 16.91 -2.68
N LEU A 442 -23.65 16.07 -3.71
CA LEU A 442 -23.60 16.50 -5.11
C LEU A 442 -24.83 16.02 -5.91
N PRO A 443 -25.72 16.90 -6.39
CA PRO A 443 -25.82 18.33 -6.07
C PRO A 443 -26.23 18.56 -4.60
N PRO A 444 -26.02 19.76 -4.03
CA PRO A 444 -26.39 20.04 -2.64
C PRO A 444 -27.83 19.68 -2.32
N LEU A 445 -28.02 18.93 -1.24
CA LEU A 445 -29.32 18.43 -0.82
C LEU A 445 -30.09 19.54 -0.08
N SER A 446 -31.12 20.08 -0.74
CA SER A 446 -31.95 21.18 -0.19
C SER A 446 -33.28 20.72 0.41
N SER A 447 -33.65 19.44 0.24
CA SER A 447 -34.92 18.89 0.75
C SER A 447 -34.90 18.61 2.25
N VAL A 448 -33.70 18.41 2.83
CA VAL A 448 -33.51 18.14 4.25
C VAL A 448 -32.30 18.95 4.74
N SER A 449 -32.51 19.69 5.81
CA SER A 449 -31.45 20.42 6.53
C SER A 449 -31.23 19.78 7.91
N PRO A 450 -30.00 19.89 8.48
CA PRO A 450 -29.73 19.53 9.87
C PRO A 450 -30.72 20.21 10.84
N TYR A 451 -30.88 19.65 12.03
CA TYR A 451 -31.74 20.30 13.03
C TYR A 451 -31.05 21.55 13.60
N ASP A 452 -29.76 21.45 13.88
CA ASP A 452 -28.89 22.56 14.28
C ASP A 452 -27.61 22.51 13.42
N GLY A 453 -26.95 23.65 13.24
CA GLY A 453 -25.68 23.70 12.50
C GLY A 453 -25.73 23.29 11.01
N SER A 454 -24.69 22.60 10.55
CA SER A 454 -24.42 22.26 9.15
C SER A 454 -24.31 20.75 8.88
N SER A 455 -24.20 19.96 9.94
CA SER A 455 -24.00 18.51 9.91
C SER A 455 -25.04 17.80 10.79
N MET A 456 -25.33 16.55 10.48
CA MET A 456 -26.14 15.67 11.32
C MET A 456 -25.60 14.24 11.20
N LEU A 457 -26.09 13.31 12.01
CA LEU A 457 -25.78 11.90 11.83
C LEU A 457 -26.81 11.23 10.91
N CYS A 458 -26.38 10.31 10.05
CA CYS A 458 -27.20 9.58 9.10
C CYS A 458 -26.91 8.09 9.16
N SER A 459 -27.94 7.26 9.18
CA SER A 459 -27.87 5.83 8.84
C SER A 459 -28.71 5.61 7.59
N ILE A 460 -28.13 4.98 6.57
CA ILE A 460 -28.78 4.73 5.28
C ILE A 460 -29.37 3.32 5.34
N SER A 461 -30.60 3.15 4.86
CA SER A 461 -31.25 1.83 4.92
C SER A 461 -30.44 0.78 4.16
N SER A 462 -30.29 -0.39 4.77
CA SER A 462 -29.61 -1.51 4.13
C SER A 462 -30.44 -2.10 2.98
N THR A 463 -29.73 -2.61 1.97
CA THR A 463 -30.30 -3.37 0.84
C THR A 463 -30.76 -4.78 1.27
N ALA A 464 -30.27 -5.25 2.41
CA ALA A 464 -30.63 -6.53 3.03
C ALA A 464 -31.26 -6.29 4.43
N PRO A 465 -32.52 -5.82 4.49
CA PRO A 465 -33.13 -5.40 5.75
C PRO A 465 -33.28 -6.54 6.77
N PRO A 466 -33.35 -6.23 8.08
CA PRO A 466 -33.26 -4.88 8.64
C PRO A 466 -31.83 -4.35 8.71
N SER A 467 -31.67 -3.02 8.72
CA SER A 467 -30.45 -2.38 9.19
C SER A 467 -30.12 -2.81 10.63
N ASN A 468 -28.85 -2.78 11.01
CA ASN A 468 -28.40 -3.01 12.39
C ASN A 468 -27.16 -2.20 12.71
N ASP A 469 -27.30 -0.87 12.71
CA ASP A 469 -26.20 0.06 12.94
C ASP A 469 -26.25 0.64 14.34
N LEU A 470 -25.30 0.26 15.18
CA LEU A 470 -25.26 0.61 16.60
C LEU A 470 -24.21 1.68 16.88
N LEU A 471 -24.65 2.88 17.24
CA LEU A 471 -23.79 3.95 17.77
C LEU A 471 -23.83 3.92 19.30
N ILE A 472 -22.67 3.79 19.96
CA ILE A 472 -22.53 3.72 21.42
C ILE A 472 -21.73 4.91 21.92
N SER A 473 -22.22 5.60 22.94
CA SER A 473 -21.52 6.72 23.57
C SER A 473 -20.28 6.26 24.34
N LYS A 474 -19.37 7.21 24.58
CA LYS A 474 -18.40 7.11 25.69
C LYS A 474 -19.11 6.92 27.05
N PRO A 475 -18.40 6.50 28.12
CA PRO A 475 -18.98 6.44 29.46
C PRO A 475 -19.50 7.79 29.93
N ILE A 476 -20.62 7.78 30.63
CA ILE A 476 -21.27 8.99 31.15
C ILE A 476 -21.64 8.74 32.59
N TYR A 477 -21.07 9.52 33.51
CA TYR A 477 -21.53 9.56 34.88
C TYR A 477 -22.79 10.41 34.96
N LEU A 478 -23.90 9.80 35.38
CA LEU A 478 -25.15 10.50 35.64
C LEU A 478 -25.18 10.91 37.12
N GLY A 479 -25.24 12.22 37.36
CA GLY A 479 -25.60 12.79 38.65
C GLY A 479 -27.11 12.82 38.85
N SER A 480 -27.64 13.93 39.40
CA SER A 480 -29.05 14.04 39.78
C SER A 480 -29.98 14.59 38.70
N ASN A 481 -31.21 14.09 38.67
CA ASN A 481 -32.24 14.38 37.66
C ASN A 481 -31.77 14.18 36.21
N PRO A 482 -31.17 13.02 35.88
CA PRO A 482 -30.61 12.80 34.55
C PRO A 482 -31.71 12.61 33.50
N VAL A 483 -31.61 13.35 32.39
CA VAL A 483 -32.53 13.28 31.25
C VAL A 483 -31.70 13.20 29.96
N LEU A 484 -32.03 12.22 29.13
CA LEU A 484 -31.59 12.17 27.73
C LEU A 484 -32.59 12.92 26.85
N SER A 485 -32.10 13.70 25.90
CA SER A 485 -32.91 14.22 24.79
C SER A 485 -32.16 14.19 23.47
N PHE A 486 -32.87 14.06 22.35
CA PHE A 486 -32.29 14.10 21.00
C PHE A 486 -33.33 14.48 19.95
N LYS A 487 -32.86 14.77 18.73
CA LYS A 487 -33.70 15.01 17.56
C LYS A 487 -33.52 13.88 16.56
N ALA A 488 -34.62 13.41 15.99
CA ALA A 488 -34.58 12.42 14.93
C ALA A 488 -35.59 12.73 13.84
N ARG A 489 -35.30 12.26 12.62
CA ARG A 489 -36.14 12.43 11.44
C ARG A 489 -35.87 11.34 10.40
N SER A 490 -36.91 10.85 9.75
CA SER A 490 -36.77 10.10 8.48
C SER A 490 -36.62 11.06 7.30
N HIS A 491 -35.82 10.69 6.30
CA HIS A 491 -35.66 11.50 5.09
C HIS A 491 -36.99 11.76 4.38
N THR A 492 -37.79 10.72 4.20
CA THR A 492 -39.06 10.77 3.46
C THR A 492 -40.05 9.73 3.99
N ILE A 493 -41.32 9.89 3.63
CA ILE A 493 -42.36 8.86 3.85
C ILE A 493 -42.50 7.91 2.67
N ALA A 494 -41.90 8.22 1.51
CA ALA A 494 -42.15 7.54 0.23
C ALA A 494 -41.77 6.05 0.26
N TYR A 495 -40.78 5.69 1.09
CA TYR A 495 -40.27 4.33 1.26
C TYR A 495 -40.58 3.76 2.64
N GLY A 496 -41.57 4.33 3.34
CA GLY A 496 -41.81 4.03 4.75
C GLY A 496 -40.97 4.88 5.69
N LEU A 497 -41.24 4.74 6.99
CA LEU A 497 -40.58 5.49 8.05
C LEU A 497 -39.47 4.66 8.70
N GLU A 498 -38.39 5.36 9.04
CA GLU A 498 -37.21 4.78 9.68
C GLU A 498 -37.51 4.31 11.10
N ARG A 499 -36.69 3.36 11.57
CA ARG A 499 -36.88 2.72 12.87
C ARG A 499 -35.62 2.84 13.73
N LEU A 500 -35.79 3.29 14.95
CA LEU A 500 -34.70 3.53 15.90
C LEU A 500 -35.00 2.83 17.23
N ARG A 501 -33.98 2.20 17.81
CA ARG A 501 -33.99 1.80 19.22
C ARG A 501 -33.05 2.69 20.00
N VAL A 502 -33.53 3.20 21.12
CA VAL A 502 -32.71 3.92 22.11
C VAL A 502 -32.44 2.97 23.25
N LEU A 503 -31.15 2.82 23.58
CA LEU A 503 -30.64 1.77 24.43
C LEU A 503 -29.75 2.37 25.53
N ILE A 504 -29.63 1.68 26.66
CA ILE A 504 -28.73 2.04 27.76
C ILE A 504 -28.12 0.80 28.41
N SER A 505 -26.84 0.90 28.79
CA SER A 505 -26.13 -0.10 29.59
C SER A 505 -25.50 0.56 30.83
N THR A 506 -25.13 -0.24 31.84
CA THR A 506 -24.38 0.21 33.03
C THR A 506 -22.87 0.27 32.77
N GLY A 507 -22.48 0.84 31.62
CA GLY A 507 -21.08 1.06 31.25
C GLY A 507 -20.49 0.05 30.24
N SER A 508 -21.21 -1.06 29.98
CA SER A 508 -20.81 -2.07 28.98
C SER A 508 -20.92 -1.55 27.54
N THR A 509 -20.02 -2.02 26.68
CA THR A 509 -20.05 -1.78 25.22
C THR A 509 -20.52 -3.02 24.44
N ASP A 510 -20.81 -4.14 25.11
CA ASP A 510 -21.33 -5.34 24.45
C ASP A 510 -22.80 -5.11 24.10
N PRO A 511 -23.21 -5.23 22.81
CA PRO A 511 -24.60 -5.03 22.39
C PRO A 511 -25.62 -5.86 23.18
N ALA A 512 -25.22 -7.03 23.72
CA ALA A 512 -26.11 -7.90 24.49
C ALA A 512 -26.45 -7.35 25.89
N ASP A 513 -25.64 -6.45 26.44
CA ASP A 513 -25.82 -5.88 27.78
C ASP A 513 -26.73 -4.63 27.77
N PHE A 514 -27.15 -4.17 26.59
CA PHE A 514 -28.01 -3.00 26.45
C PHE A 514 -29.48 -3.31 26.71
N SER A 515 -30.11 -2.46 27.51
CA SER A 515 -31.54 -2.45 27.79
C SER A 515 -32.26 -1.37 26.99
N LEU A 516 -33.52 -1.62 26.60
CA LEU A 516 -34.30 -0.70 25.77
C LEU A 516 -34.89 0.45 26.61
N LEU A 517 -34.54 1.69 26.26
CA LEU A 517 -35.18 2.91 26.78
C LEU A 517 -36.43 3.30 25.99
N SER A 518 -36.36 3.15 24.66
CA SER A 518 -37.51 3.42 23.79
C SER A 518 -38.62 2.38 23.95
N PRO A 519 -39.89 2.71 23.65
CA PRO A 519 -40.95 1.70 23.53
C PRO A 519 -40.58 0.56 22.57
N ALA A 520 -40.88 -0.67 22.98
CA ALA A 520 -40.66 -1.86 22.15
C ALA A 520 -41.67 -1.94 20.98
N PRO A 521 -41.29 -2.53 19.83
CA PRO A 521 -39.97 -3.09 19.52
C PRO A 521 -38.94 -2.06 19.00
N TYR A 522 -39.39 -0.85 18.65
CA TYR A 522 -38.61 0.28 18.17
C TYR A 522 -39.49 1.54 18.13
N LEU A 523 -38.88 2.72 18.04
CA LEU A 523 -39.54 3.96 17.63
C LEU A 523 -39.67 3.98 16.11
N GLN A 524 -40.85 4.35 15.62
CA GLN A 524 -41.02 4.74 14.22
C GLN A 524 -40.86 6.26 14.12
N ILE A 525 -39.87 6.71 13.37
CA ILE A 525 -39.45 8.12 13.33
C ILE A 525 -40.23 8.85 12.22
N PRO A 526 -40.85 10.02 12.48
CA PRO A 526 -41.54 10.78 11.43
C PRO A 526 -40.59 11.44 10.43
N ALA A 527 -41.10 11.77 9.24
CA ALA A 527 -40.35 12.53 8.23
C ALA A 527 -40.28 14.06 8.51
N ILE A 528 -40.38 14.44 9.78
CA ILE A 528 -40.19 15.79 10.32
C ILE A 528 -39.31 15.69 11.57
N TRP A 529 -38.48 16.70 11.83
CA TRP A 529 -37.64 16.73 13.02
C TRP A 529 -38.52 16.66 14.28
N THR A 530 -38.35 15.56 15.03
CA THR A 530 -39.13 15.26 16.23
C THR A 530 -38.18 15.15 17.41
N GLY A 531 -38.56 15.75 18.54
CA GLY A 531 -37.80 15.67 19.78
C GLY A 531 -38.22 14.47 20.63
N TYR A 532 -37.25 13.77 21.18
CA TYR A 532 -37.45 12.65 22.08
C TYR A 532 -36.78 12.96 23.42
N SER A 533 -37.37 12.49 24.51
CA SER A 533 -36.83 12.67 25.86
C SER A 533 -37.09 11.45 26.73
N TYR A 534 -36.09 11.05 27.50
CA TYR A 534 -36.12 9.91 28.40
C TYR A 534 -35.62 10.32 29.78
N ASP A 535 -36.43 10.02 30.79
CA ASP A 535 -36.01 10.08 32.19
C ASP A 535 -35.05 8.93 32.48
N LEU A 536 -33.86 9.26 32.97
CA LEU A 536 -32.82 8.30 33.32
C LEU A 536 -32.64 8.17 34.83
N SER A 537 -33.59 8.64 35.65
CA SER A 537 -33.49 8.65 37.12
C SER A 537 -33.23 7.26 37.73
N ALA A 538 -33.61 6.18 37.04
CA ALA A 538 -33.27 4.81 37.45
C ALA A 538 -31.75 4.51 37.45
N TYR A 539 -30.96 5.32 36.73
CA TYR A 539 -29.52 5.21 36.58
C TYR A 539 -28.76 6.38 37.25
N GLN A 540 -29.45 7.17 38.06
CA GLN A 540 -28.84 8.27 38.82
C GLN A 540 -27.67 7.77 39.70
N ASN A 541 -26.62 8.58 39.78
CA ASN A 541 -25.37 8.31 40.49
C ASN A 541 -24.61 7.07 39.97
N SER A 542 -24.78 6.71 38.71
CA SER A 542 -24.09 5.58 38.08
C SER A 542 -23.44 5.98 36.75
N VAL A 543 -22.49 5.16 36.29
CA VAL A 543 -21.90 5.29 34.96
C VAL A 543 -22.74 4.47 33.97
N VAL A 544 -23.11 5.10 32.86
CA VAL A 544 -23.89 4.47 31.79
C VAL A 544 -23.21 4.66 30.45
N ARG A 545 -23.68 3.90 29.45
CA ARG A 545 -23.51 4.23 28.04
C ARG A 545 -24.87 4.25 27.36
N LEU A 546 -25.08 5.21 26.50
CA LEU A 546 -26.25 5.26 25.62
C LEU A 546 -25.91 4.63 24.29
N ALA A 547 -26.90 4.02 23.65
CA ALA A 547 -26.75 3.59 22.27
C ALA A 547 -28.00 3.88 21.42
N PHE A 548 -27.73 4.17 20.15
CA PHE A 548 -28.72 4.45 19.12
C PHE A 548 -28.57 3.39 18.04
N ASN A 549 -29.56 2.50 17.93
CA ASN A 549 -29.54 1.41 16.96
C ASN A 549 -30.53 1.68 15.83
N ALA A 550 -30.03 1.92 14.62
CA ALA A 550 -30.84 2.01 13.42
C ALA A 550 -31.26 0.59 13.02
N VAL A 551 -32.57 0.35 13.04
CA VAL A 551 -33.18 -0.97 12.75
C VAL A 551 -34.24 -0.88 11.65
N SER A 552 -33.99 0.03 10.71
CA SER A 552 -34.87 0.31 9.59
C SER A 552 -35.07 -0.90 8.69
N TRP A 553 -36.23 -0.98 8.07
CA TRP A 553 -36.61 -2.10 7.23
C TRP A 553 -37.04 -1.57 5.87
N ASP A 554 -36.14 -1.64 4.91
CA ASP A 554 -36.38 -1.24 3.52
C ASP A 554 -36.98 0.18 3.44
N ALA A 555 -36.29 1.13 4.06
CA ALA A 555 -36.64 2.55 4.07
C ALA A 555 -35.60 3.36 3.27
N PHE A 556 -35.30 4.60 3.64
CA PHE A 556 -34.38 5.45 2.88
C PHE A 556 -33.16 5.88 3.71
N ALA A 557 -33.34 6.78 4.66
CA ALA A 557 -32.29 7.24 5.57
C ALA A 557 -32.88 7.83 6.86
N LEU A 558 -32.25 7.49 7.99
CA LEU A 558 -32.53 7.97 9.33
C LEU A 558 -31.52 9.04 9.74
N TYR A 559 -32.03 10.18 10.23
CA TYR A 559 -31.22 11.25 10.76
C TYR A 559 -31.33 11.37 12.27
N LEU A 560 -30.19 11.63 12.92
CA LEU A 560 -30.06 12.01 14.32
C LEU A 560 -29.28 13.32 14.44
N ASP A 561 -29.70 14.15 15.39
CA ASP A 561 -29.02 15.40 15.69
C ASP A 561 -29.27 15.83 17.14
N LEU A 562 -28.42 16.70 17.66
CA LEU A 562 -28.50 17.34 18.97
C LEU A 562 -28.80 16.35 20.11
N ILE A 563 -27.89 15.39 20.35
CA ILE A 563 -28.00 14.47 21.48
C ILE A 563 -27.51 15.20 22.73
N GLU A 564 -28.39 15.38 23.71
CA GLU A 564 -28.07 16.00 24.98
C GLU A 564 -28.35 15.06 26.16
N ILE A 565 -27.47 15.10 27.15
CA ILE A 565 -27.77 14.60 28.49
C ILE A 565 -27.67 15.77 29.43
N ARG A 566 -28.76 15.99 30.17
CA ARG A 566 -28.78 16.93 31.28
C ARG A 566 -28.85 16.17 32.58
N SER A 567 -27.88 16.38 33.45
CA SER A 567 -27.76 15.80 34.78
C SER A 567 -26.96 16.73 35.68
N GLN A 568 -27.51 17.09 36.84
CA GLN A 568 -26.81 17.89 37.84
C GLN A 568 -25.63 17.12 38.43
N GLY A 569 -24.41 17.62 38.23
CA GLY A 569 -23.18 16.92 38.66
C GLY A 569 -22.82 15.70 37.81
N GLY A 570 -23.39 15.56 36.61
CA GLY A 570 -22.96 14.56 35.64
C GLY A 570 -21.60 14.91 35.02
N SER A 571 -20.92 13.92 34.46
CA SER A 571 -19.64 14.13 33.77
C SER A 571 -19.41 13.13 32.64
N THR A 572 -18.61 13.52 31.65
CA THR A 572 -18.17 12.68 30.53
C THR A 572 -16.64 12.56 30.43
N THR A 573 -15.91 13.03 31.44
CA THR A 573 -14.45 12.90 31.53
C THR A 573 -14.08 11.63 32.28
N ASP A 574 -13.17 10.83 31.75
CA ASP A 574 -12.61 9.63 32.41
C ASP A 574 -11.90 9.94 33.75
N ASP A 575 -11.59 11.20 34.02
CA ASP A 575 -10.48 11.58 34.90
C ASP A 575 -10.79 11.76 36.40
N ALA A 576 -11.94 11.28 36.92
CA ALA A 576 -12.15 11.38 38.38
C ALA A 576 -13.10 10.38 39.06
N LEU A 577 -13.86 9.56 38.32
CA LEU A 577 -14.87 8.68 38.95
C LEU A 577 -15.01 7.31 38.29
N VAL A 578 -14.07 6.92 37.41
CA VAL A 578 -13.94 5.53 36.98
C VAL A 578 -13.16 4.79 38.07
N PRO A 579 -13.75 3.82 38.80
CA PRO A 579 -12.96 2.94 39.64
C PRO A 579 -11.87 2.33 38.74
N ALA A 580 -10.61 2.42 39.17
CA ALA A 580 -9.51 1.77 38.45
C ALA A 580 -9.94 0.35 38.07
N ALA A 581 -9.72 -0.04 36.80
CA ALA A 581 -10.12 -1.35 36.29
C ALA A 581 -9.93 -2.42 37.38
N ASP A 582 -11.01 -3.08 37.78
CA ASP A 582 -11.07 -3.96 38.96
C ASP A 582 -10.16 -5.20 38.84
N TYR A 583 -9.34 -5.29 37.81
CA TYR A 583 -8.44 -6.39 37.52
C TYR A 583 -7.20 -5.94 36.73
N LEU A 584 -6.09 -6.60 37.01
CA LEU A 584 -4.81 -6.46 36.33
C LEU A 584 -4.60 -7.67 35.43
N VAL A 585 -4.18 -7.44 34.18
CA VAL A 585 -3.75 -8.50 33.25
C VAL A 585 -2.25 -8.36 33.01
N TYR A 586 -1.46 -9.34 33.46
CA TYR A 586 0.00 -9.22 33.38
C TYR A 586 0.73 -10.58 33.31
N PRO A 587 1.91 -10.65 32.65
CA PRO A 587 2.43 -9.63 31.73
C PRO A 587 1.56 -9.53 30.46
N ASN A 588 1.43 -8.33 29.91
CA ASN A 588 0.75 -8.08 28.63
C ASN A 588 1.50 -6.98 27.86
N PRO A 589 2.26 -7.32 26.80
CA PRO A 589 2.34 -8.63 26.14
C PRO A 589 2.95 -9.75 27.02
N SER A 590 2.43 -10.96 26.87
CA SER A 590 2.87 -12.18 27.56
C SER A 590 3.79 -13.02 26.67
N ARG A 591 4.79 -13.68 27.26
CA ARG A 591 5.64 -14.68 26.58
C ARG A 591 5.11 -16.13 26.69
N GLY A 592 3.80 -16.27 26.84
CA GLY A 592 3.10 -17.56 26.90
C GLY A 592 2.18 -17.68 28.12
N ASP A 593 2.61 -17.17 29.28
CA ASP A 593 1.86 -17.22 30.53
C ASP A 593 1.40 -15.83 31.00
N PHE A 594 0.21 -15.75 31.58
CA PHE A 594 -0.38 -14.52 32.08
C PHE A 594 -1.23 -14.75 33.34
N ILE A 595 -1.46 -13.68 34.08
CA ILE A 595 -2.30 -13.63 35.27
C ILE A 595 -3.39 -12.58 35.03
N VAL A 596 -4.62 -12.91 35.46
CA VAL A 596 -5.70 -11.93 35.64
C VAL A 596 -5.98 -11.87 37.14
N GLN A 597 -5.94 -10.71 37.76
CA GLN A 597 -6.12 -10.62 39.21
C GLN A 597 -6.89 -9.37 39.58
N SER A 598 -7.89 -9.51 40.47
CA SER A 598 -8.49 -8.35 41.13
C SER A 598 -7.55 -7.79 42.20
N PRO A 599 -7.20 -6.48 42.18
CA PRO A 599 -6.37 -5.85 43.21
C PRO A 599 -6.98 -6.01 44.62
N ASN A 600 -8.31 -5.99 44.71
CA ASN A 600 -9.06 -6.03 45.96
C ASN A 600 -9.54 -7.44 46.33
N ARG A 601 -9.20 -8.47 45.54
CA ARG A 601 -9.72 -9.84 45.64
C ARG A 601 -11.25 -9.96 45.54
N SER A 602 -11.90 -8.99 44.90
CA SER A 602 -13.29 -9.15 44.45
C SER A 602 -13.40 -10.33 43.50
N LYS A 603 -14.52 -11.06 43.54
CA LYS A 603 -14.72 -12.16 42.59
C LYS A 603 -15.12 -11.61 41.22
N PHE A 604 -14.70 -12.31 40.18
CA PHE A 604 -15.02 -12.01 38.79
C PHE A 604 -15.17 -13.30 37.99
N ASP A 605 -15.96 -13.24 36.93
CA ASP A 605 -16.00 -14.24 35.88
C ASP A 605 -15.05 -13.82 34.76
N LEU A 606 -14.32 -14.78 34.20
CA LEU A 606 -13.30 -14.57 33.18
C LEU A 606 -13.64 -15.39 31.94
N GLU A 607 -13.74 -14.72 30.82
CA GLU A 607 -13.83 -15.33 29.50
C GLU A 607 -12.69 -14.87 28.60
N LEU A 608 -12.15 -15.80 27.81
CA LEU A 608 -11.09 -15.53 26.83
C LEU A 608 -11.57 -15.96 25.45
N PHE A 609 -11.42 -15.08 24.47
CA PHE A 609 -11.81 -15.28 23.09
C PHE A 609 -10.60 -15.14 22.15
N ASP A 610 -10.60 -15.88 21.04
CA ASP A 610 -9.69 -15.56 19.93
C ASP A 610 -10.15 -14.32 19.16
N VAL A 611 -9.32 -13.81 18.25
CA VAL A 611 -9.65 -12.64 17.41
C VAL A 611 -10.91 -12.82 16.54
N ARG A 612 -11.38 -14.05 16.36
CA ARG A 612 -12.61 -14.36 15.59
C ARG A 612 -13.83 -14.47 16.50
N GLY A 613 -13.71 -14.12 17.78
CA GLY A 613 -14.80 -14.15 18.75
C GLY A 613 -15.14 -15.53 19.28
N ARG A 614 -14.34 -16.57 18.99
CA ARG A 614 -14.59 -17.91 19.53
C ARG A 614 -14.07 -18.02 20.96
N LEU A 615 -14.95 -18.44 21.87
CA LEU A 615 -14.63 -18.68 23.29
C LEU A 615 -13.60 -19.81 23.43
N ILE A 616 -12.48 -19.51 24.09
CA ILE A 616 -11.37 -20.43 24.40
C ILE A 616 -11.45 -20.93 25.83
N LEU A 617 -11.80 -20.04 26.77
CA LEU A 617 -11.83 -20.32 28.20
C LEU A 617 -12.97 -19.54 28.85
N SER A 618 -13.69 -20.18 29.78
CA SER A 618 -14.57 -19.51 30.74
C SER A 618 -14.27 -20.04 32.15
N ARG A 619 -14.20 -19.15 33.13
CA ARG A 619 -14.00 -19.47 34.54
C ARG A 619 -14.74 -18.47 35.41
N ASP A 620 -15.55 -18.98 36.32
CA ASP A 620 -16.44 -18.13 37.10
C ASP A 620 -15.92 -17.96 38.54
N ARG A 621 -16.27 -16.84 39.16
CA ARG A 621 -16.04 -16.53 40.58
C ARG A 621 -14.57 -16.62 41.02
N LEU A 622 -13.66 -16.14 40.19
CA LEU A 622 -12.22 -16.05 40.46
C LEU A 622 -11.89 -14.75 41.21
N ASP A 623 -10.91 -14.77 42.11
CA ASP A 623 -10.20 -13.55 42.54
C ASP A 623 -8.84 -13.40 41.85
N ARG A 624 -8.35 -14.50 41.26
CA ARG A 624 -7.12 -14.60 40.48
C ARG A 624 -7.19 -15.78 39.52
N PHE A 625 -6.80 -15.54 38.27
CA PHE A 625 -6.52 -16.54 37.26
C PHE A 625 -5.02 -16.55 36.98
N ASP A 626 -4.40 -17.74 36.93
CA ASP A 626 -3.00 -17.92 36.55
C ASP A 626 -2.94 -18.97 35.45
N SER A 627 -2.58 -18.56 34.23
CA SER A 627 -2.60 -19.44 33.07
C SER A 627 -1.70 -20.67 33.25
N ARG A 628 -0.62 -20.55 34.05
CA ARG A 628 0.32 -21.65 34.36
C ARG A 628 -0.32 -22.78 35.15
N GLN A 629 -1.39 -22.48 35.87
CA GLN A 629 -2.15 -23.43 36.67
C GLN A 629 -3.31 -24.04 35.89
N SER A 630 -3.44 -23.70 34.60
CA SER A 630 -4.44 -24.22 33.69
C SER A 630 -3.78 -24.97 32.54
N ASP A 631 -4.49 -25.91 31.92
CA ASP A 631 -4.03 -26.58 30.70
C ASP A 631 -4.17 -25.69 29.43
N LEU A 632 -4.22 -24.36 29.61
CA LEU A 632 -4.46 -23.40 28.55
C LEU A 632 -3.22 -23.24 27.66
N ARG A 633 -3.33 -23.62 26.39
CA ARG A 633 -2.27 -23.45 25.39
C ARG A 633 -2.70 -22.45 24.31
N LEU A 634 -2.20 -21.23 24.41
CA LEU A 634 -2.42 -20.17 23.42
C LEU A 634 -1.30 -20.16 22.37
N ALA A 635 -1.64 -19.84 21.12
CA ALA A 635 -0.66 -19.58 20.07
C ALA A 635 -0.20 -18.11 20.14
N ASN A 636 0.81 -17.74 19.35
CA ASN A 636 1.17 -16.33 19.20
C ASN A 636 0.02 -15.59 18.53
N GLY A 637 -0.41 -14.47 19.11
CA GLY A 637 -1.56 -13.73 18.61
C GLY A 637 -2.22 -12.82 19.64
N LEU A 638 -3.20 -12.07 19.16
CA LEU A 638 -4.08 -11.23 19.95
C LEU A 638 -5.28 -12.04 20.44
N TYR A 639 -5.71 -11.80 21.67
CA TYR A 639 -6.88 -12.40 22.30
C TYR A 639 -7.71 -11.32 22.97
N LEU A 640 -9.01 -11.55 23.09
CA LEU A 640 -9.93 -10.68 23.82
C LEU A 640 -10.27 -11.33 25.15
N LEU A 641 -10.16 -10.56 26.23
CA LEU A 641 -10.37 -11.00 27.59
C LEU A 641 -11.56 -10.23 28.14
N ARG A 642 -12.64 -10.92 28.49
CA ARG A 642 -13.84 -10.34 29.10
C ARG A 642 -13.86 -10.71 30.58
N VAL A 643 -13.98 -9.70 31.43
CA VAL A 643 -14.13 -9.85 32.88
C VAL A 643 -15.48 -9.31 33.30
N ARG A 644 -16.25 -10.11 34.02
CA ARG A 644 -17.53 -9.70 34.60
C ARG A 644 -17.43 -9.64 36.12
N ASP A 645 -17.79 -8.51 36.72
CA ASP A 645 -17.78 -8.35 38.17
C ASP A 645 -19.00 -9.03 38.85
N GLU A 646 -19.04 -9.04 40.18
CA GLU A 646 -20.17 -9.60 40.95
C GLU A 646 -21.50 -8.83 40.75
N LEU A 647 -21.43 -7.60 40.24
CA LEU A 647 -22.60 -6.76 39.93
C LEU A 647 -23.12 -7.01 38.50
N GLY A 648 -22.44 -7.85 37.72
CA GLY A 648 -22.78 -8.18 36.34
C GLY A 648 -22.19 -7.24 35.29
N ASN A 649 -21.39 -6.24 35.69
CA ASN A 649 -20.75 -5.33 34.75
C ASN A 649 -19.62 -6.06 34.02
N SER A 650 -19.64 -5.98 32.69
CA SER A 650 -18.61 -6.58 31.84
C SER A 650 -17.61 -5.53 31.37
N THR A 651 -16.35 -5.92 31.31
CA THR A 651 -15.26 -5.10 30.78
C THR A 651 -14.38 -5.98 29.90
N SER A 652 -13.88 -5.42 28.79
CA SER A 652 -13.08 -6.16 27.82
C SER A 652 -11.69 -5.54 27.67
N SER A 653 -10.66 -6.39 27.62
CA SER A 653 -9.25 -6.00 27.47
C SER A 653 -8.56 -6.86 26.41
N LYS A 654 -7.53 -6.31 25.75
CA LYS A 654 -6.69 -7.04 24.80
C LYS A 654 -5.61 -7.83 25.56
N LEU A 655 -5.35 -9.08 25.17
CA LEU A 655 -4.22 -9.89 25.65
C LEU A 655 -3.34 -10.29 24.46
N ILE A 656 -2.05 -9.98 24.51
CA ILE A 656 -1.10 -10.30 23.44
C ILE A 656 -0.19 -11.45 23.91
N ILE A 657 -0.12 -12.54 23.13
CA ILE A 657 0.80 -13.67 23.37
C ILE A 657 1.92 -13.67 22.32
N LEU A 658 3.18 -13.64 22.79
CA LEU A 658 4.43 -13.62 22.03
C LEU A 658 5.40 -14.69 22.59
N LYS A 659 5.14 -15.97 22.31
CA LYS A 659 6.06 -17.07 22.68
C LYS A 659 7.36 -17.00 21.90
#